data_AF-A0A518EUY4-F1
#
_entry.id   AF-A0A518EUY4-F1
#
_cell.length_a   1.000
_cell.length_b   1.000
_cell.length_c   1.000
_cell.angle_alpha   90.00
_cell.angle_beta   90.00
_cell.angle_gamma   90.00
#
_symmetry.space_group_name_H-M   'P 1'
#
loop_
_entity.id
_entity.type
_entity.pdbx_description
1 polymer ?
#
loop_
_entity_poly.entity_id
_entity_poly.type
_entity_poly.pdbx_seq_one_letter_code
_entity_poly.pdbx_strand_id
1 'polypeptide(L)'
;MRSESSARPGRAQVLGVASATLAVGGILMVGFIEGPALSGDADGKDGLTASLPDSFAASTVTTRIVGRDQATPNEPEPFQAAPVPARVEDPLSGASLPEESPVPEDSGHETESRHESDSQETPSTKSGPPKSAPEKRAQARDRMSAANQRARWIAREVSSQPIATAAAAQRNDAREESQAQPRRGAGMGTSQTPGTEPALAPWSRSNAGSPAAAAPRQVPSTAEPKNVDPGAPAPNISSSEVLDLGLRQLLFVWDSSVVLDEARSAELLAFAAQRGFDTLAVEATAVGYHDAAQTGAFERFTEDARGLGIETFALIGYPWFTVSAGASLPGQPTSSLEGLAVLETIVRTGFFDGIVDDSHPYGVEYESGGETRNWLFDEPAAAGLDLQAWLRSAKAVAGSLPLVKTTPFWFDSHPALQDIVDLDGQGFLTLAHLVAREVDATAVLAYRDDFNGPNGILELVSGEMTMGPAILTLETGDLGADLDYLTFHEEGLRPLEAMIERLSAELGTFWSFRGAGVHHYGPLDVMADELLSEESFGFVGFDSVAAQNGALIDAYDSSLGRYYDQMSYQSAIGTVAVLGQGAVVSNGDIKLSGGARVYGDARAGTAGSVTEGYGTVVTGEATRIASPLVPPAVERIDLVNDDEVSLRWNREERLAGGAMHFKRIRLDGYAGLTIEGPADIVVDDLQLGTYAWIYFDVAEGPVTLTVNKKLELANYAWIAPTSLQARDLTIRYAASRRIQMNYGSRLLGDILAPKADIWLGSAAEIYGRAQAKSLDLQYAAELHLDLDLLRVP
;
A
#
# COMPACT_ATOMS: atom_id res chain seq x y z
N MET A 1 -28.99 -66.25 26.26
CA MET A 1 -27.97 -67.11 25.59
C MET A 1 -26.59 -66.45 25.77
N ARG A 2 -25.50 -67.17 25.49
CA ARG A 2 -24.08 -66.71 25.59
C ARG A 2 -23.83 -65.45 24.73
N SER A 3 -22.82 -64.58 24.90
CA SER A 3 -21.59 -64.51 25.73
C SER A 3 -21.13 -63.02 25.82
N GLU A 4 -20.67 -62.49 26.97
CA GLU A 4 -19.27 -62.16 27.36
C GLU A 4 -18.50 -61.14 26.44
N SER A 5 -17.65 -60.20 26.91
CA SER A 5 -17.38 -59.66 28.26
C SER A 5 -16.36 -58.47 28.24
N SER A 6 -16.45 -57.56 29.24
CA SER A 6 -15.39 -56.64 29.73
C SER A 6 -14.87 -55.53 28.77
N ALA A 7 -14.32 -54.38 29.22
CA ALA A 7 -13.69 -54.04 30.50
C ALA A 7 -14.04 -52.64 31.08
N ARG A 8 -13.22 -52.14 32.03
CA ARG A 8 -13.57 -51.18 33.12
C ARG A 8 -12.99 -49.75 32.95
N PRO A 9 -13.41 -48.77 33.77
CA PRO A 9 -13.20 -47.33 33.50
C PRO A 9 -11.89 -46.73 34.03
N GLY A 10 -11.49 -45.58 33.48
CA GLY A 10 -10.31 -44.79 33.84
C GLY A 10 -10.63 -43.34 34.25
N ARG A 11 -10.13 -42.96 35.43
CA ARG A 11 -10.21 -41.65 36.10
C ARG A 11 -10.10 -40.40 35.22
N ALA A 12 -10.97 -39.42 35.47
CA ALA A 12 -10.65 -38.01 35.24
C ALA A 12 -9.64 -37.52 36.31
N GLN A 13 -8.61 -36.80 35.89
CA GLN A 13 -7.75 -36.02 36.78
C GLN A 13 -8.09 -34.53 36.62
N VAL A 14 -8.48 -33.89 37.72
CA VAL A 14 -8.52 -32.43 37.83
C VAL A 14 -7.12 -31.97 38.21
N LEU A 15 -6.48 -31.18 37.34
CA LEU A 15 -5.20 -30.52 37.61
C LEU A 15 -5.48 -29.02 37.74
N GLY A 16 -5.60 -28.56 39.00
CA GLY A 16 -5.74 -27.14 39.31
C GLY A 16 -4.40 -26.43 39.17
N VAL A 17 -4.36 -25.35 38.40
CA VAL A 17 -3.21 -24.45 38.33
C VAL A 17 -3.31 -23.45 39.46
N ALA A 18 -2.34 -23.46 40.38
CA ALA A 18 -2.24 -22.48 41.45
C ALA A 18 -1.47 -21.25 40.95
N SER A 19 -2.13 -20.10 40.87
CA SER A 19 -1.46 -18.81 40.64
C SER A 19 -0.69 -18.39 41.88
N ALA A 20 0.65 -18.38 41.78
CA ALA A 20 1.52 -17.89 42.84
C ALA A 20 1.58 -16.35 42.82
N THR A 21 0.85 -15.70 43.73
CA THR A 21 0.99 -14.26 43.98
C THR A 21 2.31 -13.99 44.69
N LEU A 22 3.28 -13.38 44.00
CA LEU A 22 4.56 -12.99 44.59
C LEU A 22 4.58 -11.48 44.85
N ALA A 23 4.43 -11.10 46.12
CA ALA A 23 4.53 -9.71 46.54
C ALA A 23 5.98 -9.26 46.62
N VAL A 24 6.29 -8.08 46.08
CA VAL A 24 7.51 -7.33 46.39
C VAL A 24 7.07 -6.01 47.02
N GLY A 25 7.63 -5.70 48.19
CA GLY A 25 7.16 -4.61 49.04
C GLY A 25 7.52 -3.21 48.56
N GLY A 26 6.70 -2.23 48.93
CA GLY A 26 6.95 -0.81 48.63
C GLY A 26 7.91 -0.13 49.60
N ILE A 27 8.42 1.03 49.17
CA ILE A 27 9.01 2.07 50.02
C ILE A 27 8.24 3.38 49.76
N LEU A 28 8.23 4.27 50.77
CA LEU A 28 7.16 5.21 51.06
C LEU A 28 7.40 6.66 50.53
N MET A 29 6.32 7.32 50.08
CA MET A 29 5.99 8.77 50.18
C MET A 29 7.07 9.86 49.99
N VAL A 30 6.85 10.78 49.03
CA VAL A 30 6.38 12.20 49.21
C VAL A 30 5.84 12.65 47.83
N GLY A 31 4.72 13.37 47.62
CA GLY A 31 3.76 13.97 48.56
C GLY A 31 3.61 15.48 48.37
N PHE A 32 2.90 15.95 47.33
CA PHE A 32 2.47 17.36 47.23
C PHE A 32 1.02 17.53 46.76
N ILE A 33 0.41 18.60 47.25
CA ILE A 33 -1.04 18.84 47.35
C ILE A 33 -1.57 19.62 46.14
N GLU A 34 -2.71 19.21 45.58
CA GLU A 34 -3.55 20.07 44.75
C GLU A 34 -4.57 20.85 45.61
N GLY A 35 -4.83 22.09 45.22
CA GLY A 35 -5.79 23.00 45.86
C GLY A 35 -6.24 24.09 44.88
N PRO A 36 -7.44 24.68 45.06
CA PRO A 36 -8.42 24.58 43.97
C PRO A 36 -8.84 25.91 43.31
N ALA A 37 -9.66 25.72 42.28
CA ALA A 37 -10.55 26.66 41.57
C ALA A 37 -10.81 28.05 42.19
N LEU A 38 -10.84 29.05 41.31
CA LEU A 38 -11.54 30.32 41.54
C LEU A 38 -12.55 30.60 40.42
N SER A 39 -13.79 30.79 40.85
CA SER A 39 -14.92 31.33 40.08
C SER A 39 -14.79 32.84 39.88
N GLY A 40 -15.37 33.36 38.80
CA GLY A 40 -15.53 34.81 38.58
C GLY A 40 -16.76 35.13 37.75
N ASP A 41 -17.88 35.39 38.43
CA ASP A 41 -19.06 36.02 37.82
C ASP A 41 -18.78 37.49 37.45
N ALA A 42 -19.41 37.96 36.37
CA ALA A 42 -19.86 39.35 36.27
C ALA A 42 -20.95 39.51 35.19
N ASP A 43 -22.08 40.12 35.60
CA ASP A 43 -23.10 40.70 34.72
C ASP A 43 -22.49 41.60 33.62
N GLY A 44 -23.05 41.78 32.43
CA GLY A 44 -24.46 41.69 32.04
C GLY A 44 -25.05 43.09 31.82
N LYS A 45 -25.47 43.41 30.58
CA LYS A 45 -26.56 44.35 30.21
C LYS A 45 -26.66 44.61 28.69
N ASP A 46 -27.91 44.73 28.24
CA ASP A 46 -28.49 45.63 27.22
C ASP A 46 -27.62 46.04 25.99
N GLY A 47 -28.05 45.95 24.73
CA GLY A 47 -29.37 45.76 24.13
C GLY A 47 -29.46 46.56 22.80
N LEU A 48 -30.54 46.38 22.02
CA LEU A 48 -30.94 47.16 20.81
C LEU A 48 -30.20 46.90 19.46
N THR A 49 -30.82 46.02 18.65
CA THR A 49 -31.30 46.24 17.27
C THR A 49 -30.74 47.42 16.42
N ALA A 50 -30.23 47.13 15.20
CA ALA A 50 -30.91 47.38 13.90
C ALA A 50 -29.97 47.57 12.68
N SER A 51 -30.26 46.84 11.58
CA SER A 51 -30.12 47.17 10.14
C SER A 51 -28.86 47.88 9.55
N LEU A 52 -28.12 47.14 8.69
CA LEU A 52 -27.82 47.38 7.24
C LEU A 52 -27.61 48.81 6.66
N PRO A 53 -26.89 48.99 5.51
CA PRO A 53 -25.86 48.16 4.85
C PRO A 53 -24.65 48.97 4.25
N ASP A 54 -23.84 48.29 3.42
CA ASP A 54 -23.11 48.80 2.23
C ASP A 54 -21.86 49.74 2.33
N SER A 55 -20.69 49.11 2.07
CA SER A 55 -19.90 49.31 0.82
C SER A 55 -18.48 49.95 0.85
N PHE A 56 -17.70 49.50 -0.15
CA PHE A 56 -16.48 50.05 -0.78
C PHE A 56 -15.12 50.19 -0.03
N ALA A 57 -14.22 49.28 -0.45
CA ALA A 57 -12.88 49.54 -1.01
C ALA A 57 -11.78 50.26 -0.21
N ALA A 58 -10.73 49.46 0.06
CA ALA A 58 -9.32 49.72 -0.22
C ALA A 58 -8.80 51.19 -0.32
N SER A 59 -7.90 51.55 0.60
CA SER A 59 -6.70 52.30 0.21
C SER A 59 -5.49 51.96 1.09
N THR A 60 -4.35 51.73 0.43
CA THR A 60 -3.03 51.52 1.03
C THR A 60 -2.53 52.82 1.65
N VAL A 61 -1.97 52.78 2.88
CA VAL A 61 -1.22 53.91 3.44
C VAL A 61 0.16 53.46 3.94
N THR A 62 1.17 53.99 3.28
CA THR A 62 2.59 53.90 3.63
C THR A 62 2.90 54.72 4.88
N THR A 63 3.66 54.19 5.84
CA THR A 63 4.28 55.01 6.89
C THR A 63 5.78 54.78 6.97
N ARG A 64 6.55 55.87 7.02
CA ARG A 64 8.02 55.89 6.90
C ARG A 64 8.65 56.47 8.18
N ILE A 65 9.42 55.63 8.87
CA ILE A 65 10.60 55.89 9.73
C ILE A 65 10.79 57.32 10.31
N VAL A 66 10.75 57.39 11.65
CA VAL A 66 11.62 58.18 12.55
C VAL A 66 11.78 57.33 13.84
N GLY A 67 12.90 57.16 14.54
CA GLY A 67 14.29 57.64 14.39
C GLY A 67 14.92 57.89 15.78
N ARG A 68 16.17 57.44 16.01
CA ARG A 68 17.00 57.50 17.27
C ARG A 68 16.69 56.46 18.37
N ASP A 69 17.64 56.05 19.24
CA ASP A 69 19.11 55.92 19.16
C ASP A 69 19.62 55.08 20.37
N GLN A 70 20.72 54.33 20.17
CA GLN A 70 21.78 54.00 21.16
C GLN A 70 21.44 53.34 22.53
N ALA A 71 21.73 52.03 22.64
CA ALA A 71 22.39 51.44 23.82
C ALA A 71 23.09 50.11 23.45
N THR A 72 24.24 49.82 24.05
CA THR A 72 25.14 48.68 23.72
C THR A 72 24.76 47.37 24.42
N PRO A 73 25.12 46.19 23.85
CA PRO A 73 24.84 44.89 24.45
C PRO A 73 25.83 44.53 25.58
N ASN A 74 25.33 43.84 26.62
CA ASN A 74 26.18 43.18 27.63
C ASN A 74 26.50 41.74 27.19
N GLU A 75 27.76 41.35 27.36
CA GLU A 75 28.22 39.96 27.24
C GLU A 75 27.80 39.13 28.47
N PRO A 76 27.49 37.83 28.32
CA PRO A 76 27.36 36.91 29.45
C PRO A 76 28.72 36.28 29.83
N GLU A 77 29.10 36.38 31.10
CA GLU A 77 30.30 35.74 31.66
C GLU A 77 30.18 34.20 31.79
N PRO A 78 31.31 33.47 31.88
CA PRO A 78 31.32 32.00 31.83
C PRO A 78 30.96 31.31 33.15
N PHE A 79 30.35 30.12 33.04
CA PHE A 79 30.02 29.25 34.17
C PHE A 79 31.27 28.76 34.94
N GLN A 80 31.19 28.82 36.27
CA GLN A 80 32.19 28.28 37.19
C GLN A 80 32.04 26.76 37.39
N ALA A 81 33.17 26.05 37.50
CA ALA A 81 33.20 24.63 37.83
C ALA A 81 33.18 24.37 39.35
N ALA A 82 32.51 23.30 39.78
CA ALA A 82 32.43 22.83 41.16
C ALA A 82 33.24 21.51 41.36
N PRO A 83 33.62 21.15 42.61
CA PRO A 83 34.89 20.46 42.85
C PRO A 83 34.85 18.93 42.92
N VAL A 84 36.04 18.34 42.69
CA VAL A 84 36.36 16.93 42.92
C VAL A 84 36.56 16.64 44.42
N PRO A 85 35.92 15.60 45.00
CA PRO A 85 36.25 15.11 46.34
C PRO A 85 37.41 14.09 46.32
N ALA A 86 38.14 14.01 47.44
CA ALA A 86 39.48 13.44 47.49
C ALA A 86 39.55 11.92 47.80
N ARG A 87 40.75 11.40 47.53
CA ARG A 87 41.28 10.05 47.76
C ARG A 87 41.28 9.67 49.26
N VAL A 88 41.02 8.40 49.56
CA VAL A 88 41.32 7.74 50.85
C VAL A 88 42.14 6.48 50.54
N GLU A 89 43.13 6.15 51.37
CA GLU A 89 44.10 5.07 51.17
C GLU A 89 43.92 3.90 52.18
N ASP A 90 44.69 2.82 51.96
CA ASP A 90 45.06 1.73 52.89
C ASP A 90 44.06 0.59 53.25
N PRO A 91 44.53 -0.60 53.69
CA PRO A 91 45.69 -1.37 53.15
C PRO A 91 45.58 -2.94 53.16
N LEU A 92 46.41 -3.59 52.33
CA LEU A 92 47.15 -4.88 52.50
C LEU A 92 46.51 -6.27 52.80
N SER A 93 47.20 -7.30 52.25
CA SER A 93 47.19 -8.77 52.49
C SER A 93 46.04 -9.61 51.87
N GLY A 94 46.25 -10.83 51.33
CA GLY A 94 47.48 -11.61 51.03
C GLY A 94 47.18 -13.07 50.61
N ALA A 95 48.16 -13.82 50.07
CA ALA A 95 48.16 -15.28 49.71
C ALA A 95 47.23 -15.73 48.53
N SER A 96 47.52 -16.73 47.67
CA SER A 96 48.70 -17.61 47.41
C SER A 96 48.64 -18.26 46.00
N LEU A 97 49.76 -18.80 45.50
CA LEU A 97 49.90 -19.67 44.29
C LEU A 97 49.52 -21.16 44.60
N PRO A 98 49.38 -22.09 43.61
CA PRO A 98 50.49 -22.76 42.85
C PRO A 98 50.22 -22.92 41.31
N GLU A 99 51.24 -22.96 40.43
CA GLU A 99 51.88 -24.15 39.74
C GLU A 99 50.94 -24.98 38.81
N GLU A 100 51.31 -25.55 37.65
CA GLU A 100 52.54 -25.53 36.81
C GLU A 100 52.23 -25.98 35.34
N SER A 101 53.23 -25.80 34.46
CA SER A 101 53.52 -26.28 33.09
C SER A 101 53.02 -27.70 32.64
N PRO A 102 53.17 -28.17 31.35
CA PRO A 102 54.10 -27.69 30.30
C PRO A 102 53.64 -27.67 28.82
N VAL A 103 54.54 -27.11 28.00
CA VAL A 103 54.61 -27.15 26.51
C VAL A 103 55.54 -28.30 26.06
N PRO A 104 55.36 -28.92 24.88
CA PRO A 104 56.38 -29.75 24.22
C PRO A 104 57.15 -28.99 23.11
N GLU A 105 58.45 -29.26 23.01
CA GLU A 105 59.39 -28.75 21.98
C GLU A 105 59.58 -29.73 20.78
N ASP A 106 60.42 -29.28 19.83
CA ASP A 106 61.25 -30.08 18.88
C ASP A 106 60.55 -30.59 17.59
N SER A 107 61.12 -30.57 16.36
CA SER A 107 62.42 -30.15 15.79
C SER A 107 62.18 -29.56 14.36
N GLY A 108 63.12 -29.11 13.50
CA GLY A 108 64.59 -28.99 13.48
C GLY A 108 65.12 -28.74 12.04
N HIS A 109 66.41 -28.38 11.86
CA HIS A 109 67.16 -28.19 10.58
C HIS A 109 66.69 -27.01 9.66
N GLU A 110 67.52 -26.31 8.85
CA GLU A 110 68.97 -26.41 8.57
C GLU A 110 69.64 -25.09 8.08
N THR A 111 70.95 -24.99 8.35
CA THR A 111 72.08 -24.20 7.76
C THR A 111 71.93 -22.97 6.83
N GLU A 112 72.70 -21.93 7.22
CA GLU A 112 73.66 -21.12 6.43
C GLU A 112 73.30 -20.44 5.09
N SER A 113 73.51 -19.12 5.03
CA SER A 113 74.56 -18.53 4.17
C SER A 113 74.85 -17.05 4.50
N ARG A 114 76.08 -16.62 4.24
CA ARG A 114 76.54 -15.22 4.34
C ARG A 114 76.52 -14.57 2.95
N HIS A 115 76.13 -13.30 2.88
CA HIS A 115 76.79 -12.24 2.09
C HIS A 115 76.26 -10.90 2.64
N GLU A 116 77.08 -10.02 3.21
CA GLU A 116 78.11 -9.16 2.62
C GLU A 116 77.56 -7.73 2.45
N SER A 117 78.38 -6.76 2.83
CA SER A 117 78.01 -5.35 2.97
C SER A 117 77.98 -4.64 1.63
N ASP A 118 77.05 -3.68 1.46
CA ASP A 118 77.44 -2.46 0.77
C ASP A 118 76.73 -1.21 1.31
N SER A 119 77.45 -0.09 1.29
CA SER A 119 77.07 1.19 1.87
C SER A 119 76.78 2.22 0.78
N GLN A 120 75.65 2.90 0.82
CA GLN A 120 75.39 4.05 -0.03
C GLN A 120 74.80 5.27 0.70
N GLU A 121 75.02 6.42 0.08
CA GLU A 121 75.08 7.74 0.69
C GLU A 121 73.71 8.42 0.82
N THR A 122 73.57 9.32 1.81
CA THR A 122 72.42 10.22 1.92
C THR A 122 72.79 11.65 1.50
N PRO A 123 72.08 12.29 0.55
CA PRO A 123 72.27 13.69 0.25
C PRO A 123 71.43 14.58 1.19
N SER A 124 72.08 15.47 1.95
CA SER A 124 71.36 16.43 2.79
C SER A 124 70.82 17.61 1.96
N THR A 125 69.52 17.89 2.05
CA THR A 125 68.95 19.17 1.59
C THR A 125 68.36 19.94 2.78
N LYS A 126 68.68 21.24 2.85
CA LYS A 126 68.24 22.12 3.94
C LYS A 126 66.76 22.47 3.78
N SER A 127 65.96 22.25 4.82
CA SER A 127 64.63 22.85 4.97
C SER A 127 64.55 23.63 6.30
N GLY A 128 63.82 24.74 6.27
CA GLY A 128 63.63 25.61 7.45
C GLY A 128 62.72 24.99 8.51
N PRO A 129 62.66 25.57 9.72
CA PRO A 129 61.92 24.97 10.84
C PRO A 129 60.42 24.87 10.52
N PRO A 130 59.79 23.70 10.77
CA PRO A 130 58.37 23.53 10.48
C PRO A 130 57.51 24.31 11.49
N LYS A 131 56.43 24.94 10.99
CA LYS A 131 55.35 25.44 11.87
C LYS A 131 54.82 24.31 12.75
N SER A 132 54.56 24.65 14.01
CA SER A 132 54.41 23.68 15.09
C SER A 132 53.24 22.70 14.87
N ALA A 133 53.43 21.44 15.25
CA ALA A 133 52.40 20.40 15.11
C ALA A 133 51.04 20.71 15.78
N PRO A 134 50.95 21.48 16.90
CA PRO A 134 49.68 21.90 17.47
C PRO A 134 48.79 22.72 16.53
N GLU A 135 49.34 23.68 15.77
CA GLU A 135 48.55 24.51 14.83
C GLU A 135 47.89 23.66 13.73
N LYS A 136 48.62 22.67 13.20
CA LYS A 136 48.09 21.74 12.18
C LYS A 136 46.97 20.86 12.74
N ARG A 137 47.06 20.45 14.02
CA ARG A 137 46.00 19.68 14.71
C ARG A 137 44.77 20.53 15.00
N ALA A 138 44.95 21.80 15.40
CA ALA A 138 43.85 22.74 15.58
C ALA A 138 43.10 22.98 14.25
N GLN A 139 43.82 23.37 13.18
CA GLN A 139 43.22 23.57 11.86
C GLN A 139 42.51 22.32 11.32
N ALA A 140 43.02 21.11 11.58
CA ALA A 140 42.34 19.88 11.20
C ALA A 140 41.03 19.66 11.98
N ARG A 141 41.02 19.95 13.29
CA ARG A 141 39.82 19.83 14.13
C ARG A 141 38.76 20.85 13.74
N ASP A 142 39.16 22.09 13.48
CA ASP A 142 38.22 23.16 13.13
C ASP A 142 37.62 22.94 11.74
N ARG A 143 38.40 22.42 10.78
CA ARG A 143 37.89 21.95 9.47
C ARG A 143 36.93 20.78 9.61
N MET A 144 37.19 19.82 10.49
CA MET A 144 36.28 18.70 10.76
C MET A 144 34.97 19.17 11.41
N SER A 145 35.04 20.16 12.32
CA SER A 145 33.86 20.78 12.92
C SER A 145 33.01 21.51 11.86
N ALA A 146 33.66 22.28 10.97
CA ALA A 146 32.98 22.98 9.88
C ALA A 146 32.36 21.99 8.87
N ALA A 147 33.05 20.90 8.52
CA ALA A 147 32.52 19.86 7.64
C ALA A 147 31.29 19.17 8.24
N ASN A 148 31.34 18.79 9.53
CA ASN A 148 30.20 18.18 10.23
C ASN A 148 29.02 19.16 10.37
N GLN A 149 29.28 20.45 10.59
CA GLN A 149 28.23 21.47 10.59
C GLN A 149 27.64 21.68 9.19
N ARG A 150 28.46 21.65 8.13
CA ARG A 150 28.00 21.80 6.73
C ARG A 150 27.23 20.57 6.24
N ALA A 151 27.61 19.34 6.62
CA ALA A 151 26.85 18.13 6.34
C ALA A 151 25.47 18.16 7.04
N ARG A 152 25.43 18.59 8.32
CA ARG A 152 24.18 18.82 9.05
C ARG A 152 23.35 19.98 8.50
N TRP A 153 23.98 20.98 7.88
CA TRP A 153 23.29 22.08 7.21
C TRP A 153 22.73 21.63 5.85
N ILE A 154 23.48 20.90 5.03
CA ILE A 154 22.97 20.32 3.77
C ILE A 154 21.78 19.38 4.06
N ALA A 155 21.89 18.52 5.08
CA ALA A 155 20.79 17.66 5.50
C ALA A 155 19.55 18.42 6.04
N ARG A 156 19.67 19.71 6.40
CA ARG A 156 18.55 20.58 6.82
C ARG A 156 18.02 21.46 5.67
N GLU A 157 18.89 21.98 4.83
CA GLU A 157 18.47 22.87 3.75
C GLU A 157 17.85 22.09 2.58
N VAL A 158 18.30 20.85 2.37
CA VAL A 158 17.57 19.87 1.55
C VAL A 158 16.21 19.54 2.19
N SER A 159 16.05 19.65 3.52
CA SER A 159 14.78 19.42 4.24
C SER A 159 13.88 20.65 4.39
N SER A 160 14.18 21.79 3.74
CA SER A 160 13.41 23.04 3.93
C SER A 160 13.03 23.77 2.62
N GLN A 161 13.22 23.15 1.46
CA GLN A 161 12.79 23.68 0.16
C GLN A 161 11.39 23.15 -0.20
N PRO A 162 10.38 24.01 -0.42
CA PRO A 162 9.08 23.58 -0.94
C PRO A 162 9.19 23.21 -2.42
N ILE A 163 8.56 22.10 -2.82
CA ILE A 163 8.49 21.66 -4.22
C ILE A 163 7.57 22.62 -4.98
N ALA A 164 8.10 23.28 -6.02
CA ALA A 164 7.31 24.07 -6.96
C ALA A 164 7.09 23.26 -8.24
N THR A 165 5.84 22.81 -8.47
CA THR A 165 5.49 21.86 -9.53
C THR A 165 5.60 22.46 -10.94
N ALA A 166 6.41 21.85 -11.81
CA ALA A 166 6.65 22.30 -13.18
C ALA A 166 5.61 21.73 -14.19
N ALA A 167 4.33 22.04 -14.02
CA ALA A 167 3.24 21.44 -14.79
C ALA A 167 2.85 22.17 -16.11
N ALA A 168 3.68 23.07 -16.63
CA ALA A 168 3.26 24.07 -17.64
C ALA A 168 3.77 23.87 -19.09
N ALA A 169 4.64 22.89 -19.37
CA ALA A 169 5.44 22.87 -20.61
C ALA A 169 4.92 21.99 -21.76
N GLN A 170 4.08 20.96 -21.52
CA GLN A 170 3.82 19.89 -22.51
C GLN A 170 2.58 20.04 -23.42
N ARG A 171 1.85 21.16 -23.40
CA ARG A 171 0.50 21.25 -24.03
C ARG A 171 0.42 21.71 -25.51
N ASN A 172 1.54 21.84 -26.25
CA ASN A 172 1.50 22.52 -27.57
C ASN A 172 1.81 21.69 -28.84
N ASP A 173 2.41 20.49 -28.76
CA ASP A 173 3.02 19.86 -29.97
C ASP A 173 2.15 18.82 -30.70
N ALA A 174 0.93 18.54 -30.23
CA ALA A 174 0.02 17.57 -30.85
C ALA A 174 -1.00 18.22 -31.83
N ARG A 175 -0.55 18.88 -32.90
CA ARG A 175 -1.49 19.45 -33.90
C ARG A 175 -1.04 19.61 -35.35
N GLU A 176 -0.26 18.68 -35.92
CA GLU A 176 -0.04 18.65 -37.37
C GLU A 176 0.34 17.26 -37.91
N GLU A 177 -0.65 16.41 -38.27
CA GLU A 177 -0.57 15.39 -39.35
C GLU A 177 -1.87 14.59 -39.50
N SER A 178 -2.71 14.91 -40.51
CA SER A 178 -3.80 14.01 -40.97
C SER A 178 -4.44 14.49 -42.29
N GLN A 179 -3.79 14.28 -43.44
CA GLN A 179 -4.44 14.30 -44.77
C GLN A 179 -3.70 13.46 -45.83
N ALA A 180 -4.16 12.22 -46.11
CA ALA A 180 -4.01 11.58 -47.43
C ALA A 180 -5.00 10.41 -47.65
N GLN A 181 -5.63 10.38 -48.83
CA GLN A 181 -6.55 9.37 -49.38
C GLN A 181 -5.76 8.24 -50.12
N PRO A 182 -6.34 7.12 -50.69
CA PRO A 182 -7.69 7.03 -51.29
C PRO A 182 -8.46 5.68 -51.35
N ARG A 183 -9.66 5.79 -51.93
CA ARG A 183 -10.73 4.81 -52.23
C ARG A 183 -10.37 3.62 -53.15
N ARG A 184 -11.01 2.46 -52.89
CA ARG A 184 -11.72 1.50 -53.81
C ARG A 184 -11.97 0.19 -53.03
N GLY A 185 -12.98 -0.65 -53.29
CA GLY A 185 -14.10 -0.66 -54.24
C GLY A 185 -15.04 -1.84 -53.94
N ALA A 186 -16.23 -1.90 -54.56
CA ALA A 186 -17.28 -2.87 -54.22
C ALA A 186 -17.07 -4.28 -54.81
N GLY A 187 -17.66 -5.30 -54.18
CA GLY A 187 -17.77 -6.66 -54.71
C GLY A 187 -18.92 -7.46 -54.06
N MET A 188 -19.92 -7.86 -54.85
CA MET A 188 -20.99 -8.77 -54.42
C MET A 188 -20.54 -10.23 -54.48
N GLY A 189 -21.10 -11.09 -53.62
CA GLY A 189 -20.95 -12.55 -53.72
C GLY A 189 -22.08 -13.28 -53.00
N THR A 190 -22.91 -14.02 -53.75
CA THR A 190 -24.07 -14.79 -53.26
C THR A 190 -23.75 -16.28 -53.10
N SER A 191 -24.28 -16.94 -52.07
CA SER A 191 -24.52 -18.40 -52.07
C SER A 191 -25.57 -18.80 -51.02
N GLN A 192 -26.27 -19.92 -51.21
CA GLN A 192 -27.41 -20.37 -50.40
C GLN A 192 -27.18 -21.78 -49.79
N THR A 193 -27.57 -21.96 -48.51
CA THR A 193 -28.25 -23.16 -47.92
C THR A 193 -27.57 -24.55 -47.92
N PRO A 194 -28.05 -25.54 -47.12
CA PRO A 194 -28.73 -25.47 -45.81
C PRO A 194 -28.29 -26.53 -44.76
N GLY A 195 -28.59 -26.26 -43.48
CA GLY A 195 -29.20 -27.26 -42.57
C GLY A 195 -28.35 -27.98 -41.51
N THR A 196 -28.70 -27.77 -40.24
CA THR A 196 -28.66 -28.77 -39.14
C THR A 196 -29.53 -28.34 -37.94
N GLU A 197 -29.73 -29.25 -36.99
CA GLU A 197 -30.66 -29.22 -35.84
C GLU A 197 -30.33 -28.15 -34.77
N PRO A 198 -31.29 -27.81 -33.86
CA PRO A 198 -31.07 -26.80 -32.83
C PRO A 198 -30.16 -27.33 -31.71
N ALA A 199 -28.91 -26.85 -31.69
CA ALA A 199 -28.06 -26.94 -30.51
C ALA A 199 -28.47 -25.87 -29.49
N LEU A 200 -28.47 -26.23 -28.20
CA LEU A 200 -28.49 -25.25 -27.11
C LEU A 200 -27.22 -24.39 -27.22
N ALA A 201 -27.39 -23.08 -27.39
CA ALA A 201 -26.25 -22.17 -27.51
C ALA A 201 -25.59 -21.97 -26.12
N PRO A 202 -24.26 -22.11 -26.00
CA PRO A 202 -23.57 -21.66 -24.80
C PRO A 202 -23.70 -20.14 -24.69
N TRP A 203 -23.87 -19.63 -23.47
CA TRP A 203 -23.98 -18.21 -23.20
C TRP A 203 -22.67 -17.51 -23.57
N SER A 204 -22.62 -16.87 -24.74
CA SER A 204 -21.53 -15.97 -25.08
C SER A 204 -21.66 -14.72 -24.22
N ARG A 205 -20.62 -14.40 -23.44
CA ARG A 205 -20.50 -13.09 -22.79
C ARG A 205 -20.67 -11.99 -23.83
N SER A 206 -21.85 -11.35 -23.85
CA SER A 206 -21.93 -9.99 -24.33
C SER A 206 -21.27 -9.14 -23.27
N ASN A 207 -20.15 -8.47 -23.60
CA ASN A 207 -19.80 -7.27 -22.89
C ASN A 207 -20.99 -6.32 -23.07
N ALA A 208 -21.81 -6.20 -22.03
CA ALA A 208 -22.70 -5.07 -21.88
C ALA A 208 -21.77 -3.86 -21.80
N GLY A 209 -21.61 -3.16 -22.92
CA GLY A 209 -20.81 -1.95 -22.93
C GLY A 209 -21.47 -0.97 -21.98
N SER A 210 -20.71 -0.44 -21.02
CA SER A 210 -21.14 0.72 -20.23
C SER A 210 -21.72 1.76 -21.20
N PRO A 211 -22.95 2.25 -20.98
CA PRO A 211 -23.56 3.20 -21.89
C PRO A 211 -22.61 4.39 -22.02
N ALA A 212 -22.16 4.63 -23.26
CA ALA A 212 -21.06 5.55 -23.53
C ALA A 212 -21.28 6.88 -22.82
N ALA A 213 -20.30 7.30 -22.01
CA ALA A 213 -20.41 8.49 -21.17
C ALA A 213 -20.91 9.67 -22.01
N ALA A 214 -22.15 10.08 -21.76
CA ALA A 214 -22.74 11.23 -22.43
C ALA A 214 -21.92 12.45 -22.04
N ALA A 215 -21.11 12.96 -22.99
CA ALA A 215 -20.16 14.03 -22.73
C ALA A 215 -20.84 15.17 -21.95
N PRO A 216 -20.28 15.58 -20.80
CA PRO A 216 -21.01 16.40 -19.84
C PRO A 216 -21.39 17.73 -20.47
N ARG A 217 -22.70 17.89 -20.76
CA ARG A 217 -23.28 19.23 -20.91
C ARG A 217 -23.06 19.93 -19.58
N GLN A 218 -22.28 21.00 -19.59
CA GLN A 218 -22.05 21.85 -18.42
C GLN A 218 -23.39 22.23 -17.79
N VAL A 219 -23.70 21.60 -16.66
CA VAL A 219 -24.81 22.00 -15.80
C VAL A 219 -24.41 23.33 -15.15
N PRO A 220 -25.25 24.38 -15.20
CA PRO A 220 -24.92 25.63 -14.52
C PRO A 220 -24.83 25.42 -13.02
N SER A 221 -23.62 25.54 -12.46
CA SER A 221 -23.38 25.48 -11.01
C SER A 221 -24.01 26.70 -10.34
N THR A 222 -25.22 26.53 -9.80
CA THR A 222 -25.95 27.55 -9.02
C THR A 222 -26.78 26.96 -7.86
N ALA A 223 -26.37 25.80 -7.33
CA ALA A 223 -26.83 25.33 -6.03
C ALA A 223 -25.64 24.64 -5.33
N GLU A 224 -25.16 25.23 -4.24
CA GLU A 224 -24.31 24.50 -3.30
C GLU A 224 -25.14 23.33 -2.72
N PRO A 225 -24.63 22.09 -2.72
CA PRO A 225 -25.26 21.04 -1.94
C PRO A 225 -25.27 21.48 -0.47
N LYS A 226 -26.42 21.34 0.19
CA LYS A 226 -26.49 21.59 1.63
C LYS A 226 -25.68 20.50 2.32
N ASN A 227 -24.57 20.88 2.97
CA ASN A 227 -23.88 19.99 3.91
C ASN A 227 -24.91 19.35 4.84
N VAL A 228 -25.06 18.03 4.73
CA VAL A 228 -25.87 17.24 5.65
C VAL A 228 -25.16 17.26 7.00
N ASP A 229 -25.88 17.59 8.06
CA ASP A 229 -25.32 17.59 9.41
C ASP A 229 -25.08 16.13 9.85
N PRO A 230 -23.82 15.69 10.06
CA PRO A 230 -23.55 14.33 10.56
C PRO A 230 -24.05 14.12 12.00
N GLY A 231 -24.50 15.19 12.67
CA GLY A 231 -25.21 15.14 13.95
C GLY A 231 -26.74 14.98 13.85
N ALA A 232 -27.31 14.78 12.66
CA ALA A 232 -28.73 14.44 12.53
C ALA A 232 -29.04 13.17 13.34
N PRO A 233 -29.94 13.22 14.35
CA PRO A 233 -30.15 12.09 15.23
C PRO A 233 -30.71 10.92 14.42
N ALA A 234 -30.03 9.77 14.48
CA ALA A 234 -30.50 8.54 13.87
C ALA A 234 -31.97 8.28 14.26
N PRO A 235 -32.79 7.69 13.35
CA PRO A 235 -34.08 7.17 13.76
C PRO A 235 -33.89 6.29 15.00
N ASN A 236 -34.80 6.41 15.96
CA ASN A 236 -34.62 5.89 17.33
C ASN A 236 -34.86 4.37 17.40
N ILE A 237 -34.10 3.63 16.57
CA ILE A 237 -34.04 2.17 16.46
C ILE A 237 -33.19 1.69 17.63
N SER A 238 -33.66 0.71 18.40
CA SER A 238 -32.84 0.19 19.48
C SER A 238 -31.63 -0.56 18.91
N SER A 239 -30.46 -0.43 19.53
CA SER A 239 -29.26 -1.18 19.13
C SER A 239 -29.40 -2.70 19.29
N SER A 240 -30.51 -3.16 19.89
CA SER A 240 -30.94 -4.56 19.99
C SER A 240 -31.84 -5.05 18.85
N GLU A 241 -32.29 -4.17 17.96
CA GLU A 241 -33.15 -4.50 16.79
C GLU A 241 -32.39 -4.42 15.45
N VAL A 242 -31.14 -3.95 15.47
CA VAL A 242 -30.26 -4.02 14.30
C VAL A 242 -29.92 -5.49 14.07
N LEU A 243 -30.36 -6.07 12.94
CA LEU A 243 -29.84 -7.35 12.49
C LEU A 243 -28.32 -7.20 12.28
N ASP A 244 -27.55 -7.94 13.08
CA ASP A 244 -26.18 -8.29 12.71
C ASP A 244 -26.28 -9.28 11.55
N LEU A 245 -26.01 -8.79 10.34
CA LEU A 245 -26.08 -9.60 9.12
C LEU A 245 -24.83 -10.47 8.94
N GLY A 246 -23.81 -10.36 9.79
CA GLY A 246 -22.52 -11.03 9.58
C GLY A 246 -21.64 -10.40 8.49
N LEU A 247 -22.27 -9.80 7.47
CA LEU A 247 -21.69 -9.16 6.28
C LEU A 247 -20.68 -8.03 6.58
N ARG A 248 -19.38 -8.33 6.69
CA ARG A 248 -18.33 -7.29 6.83
C ARG A 248 -17.45 -7.15 5.60
N GLN A 249 -17.18 -8.27 4.91
CA GLN A 249 -16.38 -8.29 3.69
C GLN A 249 -17.01 -9.22 2.65
N LEU A 250 -17.74 -8.62 1.73
CA LEU A 250 -18.47 -9.31 0.66
C LEU A 250 -17.62 -9.42 -0.63
N LEU A 251 -17.50 -10.61 -1.21
CA LEU A 251 -16.85 -10.80 -2.51
C LEU A 251 -17.85 -11.31 -3.55
N PHE A 252 -17.94 -10.64 -4.69
CA PHE A 252 -18.78 -11.06 -5.81
C PHE A 252 -18.05 -12.09 -6.68
N VAL A 253 -18.74 -13.19 -7.02
CA VAL A 253 -18.18 -14.31 -7.79
C VAL A 253 -19.13 -14.64 -8.96
N TRP A 254 -19.00 -13.86 -10.03
CA TRP A 254 -19.82 -13.97 -11.25
C TRP A 254 -19.51 -15.17 -12.14
N ASP A 255 -18.30 -15.73 -12.04
CA ASP A 255 -17.91 -16.92 -12.80
C ASP A 255 -18.31 -18.18 -12.02
N SER A 256 -19.54 -18.66 -12.21
CA SER A 256 -20.01 -19.91 -11.58
C SER A 256 -19.14 -21.12 -11.91
N SER A 257 -18.30 -21.09 -12.96
CA SER A 257 -17.33 -22.15 -13.22
C SER A 257 -16.21 -22.26 -12.18
N VAL A 258 -16.01 -21.25 -11.32
CA VAL A 258 -15.16 -21.34 -10.12
C VAL A 258 -15.75 -22.34 -9.12
N VAL A 259 -17.07 -22.28 -8.88
CA VAL A 259 -17.79 -23.16 -7.94
C VAL A 259 -18.00 -24.57 -8.51
N LEU A 260 -18.03 -24.72 -9.82
CA LEU A 260 -18.19 -26.02 -10.49
C LEU A 260 -16.88 -26.81 -10.60
N ASP A 261 -15.73 -26.16 -10.45
CA ASP A 261 -14.41 -26.81 -10.45
C ASP A 261 -13.88 -26.95 -9.01
N GLU A 262 -13.53 -28.16 -8.62
CA GLU A 262 -13.09 -28.49 -7.24
C GLU A 262 -11.79 -27.80 -6.84
N ALA A 263 -10.86 -27.59 -7.79
CA ALA A 263 -9.60 -26.91 -7.51
C ALA A 263 -9.82 -25.39 -7.37
N ARG A 264 -10.52 -24.77 -8.33
CA ARG A 264 -10.84 -23.33 -8.28
C ARG A 264 -11.73 -22.97 -7.09
N SER A 265 -12.61 -23.88 -6.68
CA SER A 265 -13.39 -23.73 -5.43
C SER A 265 -12.50 -23.67 -4.21
N ALA A 266 -11.54 -24.59 -4.09
CA ALA A 266 -10.59 -24.61 -2.97
C ALA A 266 -9.66 -23.39 -2.97
N GLU A 267 -9.24 -22.91 -4.15
CA GLU A 267 -8.47 -21.69 -4.35
C GLU A 267 -9.25 -20.46 -3.88
N LEU A 268 -10.50 -20.26 -4.35
CA LEU A 268 -11.38 -19.19 -3.91
C LEU A 268 -11.62 -19.21 -2.39
N LEU A 269 -11.90 -20.38 -1.81
CA LEU A 269 -12.15 -20.50 -0.36
C LEU A 269 -10.89 -20.21 0.47
N ALA A 270 -9.71 -20.63 0.01
CA ALA A 270 -8.44 -20.30 0.65
C ALA A 270 -8.12 -18.80 0.53
N PHE A 271 -8.34 -18.20 -0.65
CA PHE A 271 -8.20 -16.78 -0.90
C PHE A 271 -9.11 -15.96 0.02
N ALA A 272 -10.40 -16.30 0.06
CA ALA A 272 -11.39 -15.63 0.90
C ALA A 272 -11.01 -15.67 2.39
N ALA A 273 -10.65 -16.86 2.89
CA ALA A 273 -10.21 -17.04 4.28
C ALA A 273 -8.90 -16.28 4.60
N GLN A 274 -7.94 -16.23 3.67
CA GLN A 274 -6.67 -15.52 3.86
C GLN A 274 -6.86 -14.00 3.89
N ARG A 275 -7.72 -13.46 3.02
CA ARG A 275 -7.99 -12.01 2.90
C ARG A 275 -9.11 -11.51 3.81
N GLY A 276 -9.76 -12.40 4.56
CA GLY A 276 -10.80 -12.05 5.54
C GLY A 276 -12.17 -11.75 4.93
N PHE A 277 -12.43 -12.19 3.69
CA PHE A 277 -13.78 -12.19 3.13
C PHE A 277 -14.65 -13.20 3.88
N ASP A 278 -15.63 -12.70 4.63
CA ASP A 278 -16.56 -13.53 5.40
C ASP A 278 -17.82 -13.91 4.62
N THR A 279 -18.07 -13.27 3.47
CA THR A 279 -19.23 -13.56 2.62
C THR A 279 -18.87 -13.67 1.15
N LEU A 280 -19.34 -14.73 0.48
CA LEU A 280 -19.22 -14.91 -0.97
C LEU A 280 -20.60 -14.85 -1.65
N ALA A 281 -20.79 -13.90 -2.57
CA ALA A 281 -21.97 -13.84 -3.43
C ALA A 281 -21.70 -14.57 -4.75
N VAL A 282 -22.15 -15.82 -4.87
CA VAL A 282 -21.84 -16.72 -5.99
C VAL A 282 -22.99 -16.81 -6.98
N GLU A 283 -22.69 -16.66 -8.27
CA GLU A 283 -23.66 -16.70 -9.38
C GLU A 283 -24.46 -18.02 -9.35
N ALA A 284 -25.76 -17.95 -9.05
CA ALA A 284 -26.59 -19.11 -8.69
C ALA A 284 -27.70 -19.44 -9.72
N THR A 285 -27.71 -18.79 -10.88
CA THR A 285 -28.78 -18.94 -11.91
C THR A 285 -28.90 -20.38 -12.40
N ALA A 286 -27.78 -21.11 -12.52
CA ALA A 286 -27.80 -22.52 -12.90
C ALA A 286 -28.47 -23.45 -11.86
N VAL A 287 -28.38 -23.11 -10.56
CA VAL A 287 -29.15 -23.79 -9.50
C VAL A 287 -30.63 -23.47 -9.67
N GLY A 288 -30.97 -22.19 -9.90
CA GLY A 288 -32.35 -21.73 -10.10
C GLY A 288 -33.05 -22.32 -11.33
N TYR A 289 -32.31 -22.66 -12.39
CA TYR A 289 -32.82 -23.41 -13.55
C TYR A 289 -32.75 -24.94 -13.40
N HIS A 290 -32.53 -25.46 -12.19
CA HIS A 290 -32.61 -26.88 -11.87
C HIS A 290 -31.58 -27.80 -12.57
N ASP A 291 -30.36 -27.33 -12.84
CA ASP A 291 -29.28 -28.25 -13.22
C ASP A 291 -28.86 -29.08 -11.98
N ALA A 292 -29.26 -30.35 -11.96
CA ALA A 292 -29.02 -31.27 -10.86
C ALA A 292 -27.54 -31.59 -10.62
N ALA A 293 -26.69 -31.52 -11.66
CA ALA A 293 -25.25 -31.75 -11.51
C ALA A 293 -24.58 -30.53 -10.84
N GLN A 294 -24.97 -29.32 -11.26
CA GLN A 294 -24.47 -28.07 -10.69
C GLN A 294 -24.99 -27.85 -9.27
N THR A 295 -26.26 -28.14 -8.99
CA THR A 295 -26.87 -28.04 -7.66
C THR A 295 -26.04 -28.77 -6.59
N GLY A 296 -25.56 -29.99 -6.88
CA GLY A 296 -24.73 -30.75 -5.95
C GLY A 296 -23.29 -30.24 -5.80
N ALA A 297 -22.78 -29.43 -6.75
CA ALA A 297 -21.48 -28.76 -6.60
C ALA A 297 -21.62 -27.55 -5.66
N PHE A 298 -22.66 -26.73 -5.86
CA PHE A 298 -22.98 -25.61 -4.97
C PHE A 298 -23.28 -26.07 -3.54
N GLU A 299 -24.01 -27.18 -3.35
CA GLU A 299 -24.24 -27.78 -2.03
C GLU A 299 -22.92 -28.01 -1.28
N ARG A 300 -21.97 -28.75 -1.89
CA ARG A 300 -20.64 -28.99 -1.30
C ARG A 300 -19.86 -27.70 -1.06
N PHE A 301 -19.82 -26.79 -2.03
CA PHE A 301 -19.14 -25.51 -1.90
C PHE A 301 -19.63 -24.72 -0.68
N THR A 302 -20.95 -24.67 -0.45
CA THR A 302 -21.50 -23.99 0.74
C THR A 302 -21.19 -24.73 2.05
N GLU A 303 -21.09 -26.07 2.03
CA GLU A 303 -20.65 -26.86 3.20
C GLU A 303 -19.19 -26.59 3.55
N ASP A 304 -18.30 -26.55 2.54
CA ASP A 304 -16.88 -26.26 2.71
C ASP A 304 -16.65 -24.80 3.15
N ALA A 305 -17.38 -23.84 2.57
CA ALA A 305 -17.37 -22.42 2.97
C ALA A 305 -17.77 -22.24 4.44
N ARG A 306 -18.91 -22.82 4.86
CA ARG A 306 -19.35 -22.79 6.26
C ARG A 306 -18.36 -23.50 7.19
N GLY A 307 -17.63 -24.50 6.70
CA GLY A 307 -16.52 -25.15 7.41
C GLY A 307 -15.37 -24.21 7.75
N LEU A 308 -15.19 -23.14 6.98
CA LEU A 308 -14.21 -22.06 7.20
C LEU A 308 -14.80 -20.84 7.93
N GLY A 309 -16.11 -20.84 8.19
CA GLY A 309 -16.82 -19.68 8.75
C GLY A 309 -17.17 -18.59 7.72
N ILE A 310 -17.25 -18.96 6.44
CA ILE A 310 -17.62 -18.08 5.32
C ILE A 310 -19.08 -18.36 4.94
N GLU A 311 -19.90 -17.32 4.89
CA GLU A 311 -21.29 -17.39 4.44
C GLU A 311 -21.38 -17.36 2.90
N THR A 312 -22.29 -18.15 2.33
CA THR A 312 -22.50 -18.19 0.87
C THR A 312 -23.87 -17.67 0.49
N PHE A 313 -23.89 -16.56 -0.23
CA PHE A 313 -25.10 -15.91 -0.72
C PHE A 313 -25.33 -16.27 -2.20
N ALA A 314 -26.57 -16.54 -2.57
CA ALA A 314 -26.96 -16.73 -3.96
C ALA A 314 -26.99 -15.38 -4.69
N LEU A 315 -26.08 -15.17 -5.64
CA LEU A 315 -26.10 -14.02 -6.54
C LEU A 315 -27.00 -14.32 -7.74
N ILE A 316 -27.99 -13.46 -7.95
CA ILE A 316 -28.82 -13.43 -9.17
C ILE A 316 -28.66 -12.04 -9.81
N GLY A 317 -28.72 -11.94 -11.14
CA GLY A 317 -28.50 -10.65 -11.80
C GLY A 317 -28.95 -10.63 -13.24
N TYR A 318 -30.26 -10.52 -13.46
CA TYR A 318 -30.79 -10.34 -14.82
C TYR A 318 -31.77 -9.16 -14.87
N PRO A 319 -31.46 -8.07 -15.61
CA PRO A 319 -32.28 -6.85 -15.65
C PRO A 319 -33.78 -7.09 -15.85
N TRP A 320 -34.16 -8.04 -16.69
CA TRP A 320 -35.56 -8.35 -16.99
C TRP A 320 -36.35 -8.96 -15.83
N PHE A 321 -35.71 -9.39 -14.75
CA PHE A 321 -36.41 -9.77 -13.52
C PHE A 321 -37.03 -8.56 -12.81
N THR A 322 -36.57 -7.34 -13.05
CA THR A 322 -37.18 -6.10 -12.52
C THR A 322 -38.33 -5.57 -13.40
N VAL A 323 -38.84 -6.36 -14.36
CA VAL A 323 -39.88 -5.96 -15.31
C VAL A 323 -41.10 -6.85 -15.15
N SER A 324 -42.28 -6.27 -15.01
CA SER A 324 -43.52 -7.03 -14.91
C SER A 324 -43.82 -7.79 -16.21
N ALA A 325 -44.48 -8.95 -16.09
CA ALA A 325 -45.01 -9.67 -17.24
C ALA A 325 -46.11 -8.89 -18.00
N GLY A 326 -46.64 -7.83 -17.38
CA GLY A 326 -47.65 -6.93 -17.96
C GLY A 326 -47.07 -5.78 -18.77
N ALA A 327 -45.80 -5.40 -18.55
CA ALA A 327 -45.15 -4.26 -19.21
C ALA A 327 -45.22 -4.33 -20.75
N SER A 328 -45.23 -5.56 -21.30
CA SER A 328 -45.45 -5.81 -22.74
C SER A 328 -44.43 -5.10 -23.63
N LEU A 329 -43.19 -4.97 -23.16
CA LEU A 329 -42.13 -4.29 -23.91
C LEU A 329 -41.79 -5.08 -25.19
N PRO A 330 -41.56 -4.41 -26.33
CA PRO A 330 -41.17 -5.09 -27.56
C PRO A 330 -39.90 -5.93 -27.38
N GLY A 331 -39.99 -7.23 -27.66
CA GLY A 331 -38.86 -8.15 -27.55
C GLY A 331 -38.53 -8.61 -26.12
N GLN A 332 -39.36 -8.29 -25.12
CA GLN A 332 -39.22 -8.76 -23.73
C GLN A 332 -38.97 -10.28 -23.66
N PRO A 333 -37.75 -10.74 -23.26
CA PRO A 333 -37.39 -12.15 -23.28
C PRO A 333 -37.93 -12.91 -22.06
N THR A 334 -38.12 -12.21 -20.93
CA THR A 334 -38.62 -12.76 -19.67
C THR A 334 -39.25 -11.66 -18.78
N SER A 335 -39.57 -11.97 -17.53
CA SER A 335 -40.14 -11.05 -16.55
C SER A 335 -39.80 -11.46 -15.12
N SER A 336 -40.18 -10.62 -14.16
CA SER A 336 -40.22 -10.91 -12.72
C SER A 336 -40.84 -12.27 -12.36
N LEU A 337 -41.82 -12.77 -13.12
CA LEU A 337 -42.42 -14.10 -12.85
C LEU A 337 -41.44 -15.26 -13.03
N GLU A 338 -40.50 -15.15 -13.97
CA GLU A 338 -39.45 -16.17 -14.15
C GLU A 338 -38.36 -16.01 -13.10
N GLY A 339 -37.94 -14.76 -12.82
CA GLY A 339 -36.98 -14.47 -11.76
C GLY A 339 -37.44 -14.99 -10.39
N LEU A 340 -38.74 -14.90 -10.08
CA LEU A 340 -39.31 -15.46 -8.86
C LEU A 340 -39.28 -16.99 -8.86
N ALA A 341 -39.53 -17.65 -9.99
CA ALA A 341 -39.42 -19.11 -10.10
C ALA A 341 -37.98 -19.63 -9.97
N VAL A 342 -37.01 -18.88 -10.49
CA VAL A 342 -35.57 -19.09 -10.31
C VAL A 342 -35.20 -18.93 -8.82
N LEU A 343 -35.65 -17.85 -8.17
CA LEU A 343 -35.38 -17.59 -6.76
C LEU A 343 -36.07 -18.59 -5.82
N GLU A 344 -37.33 -18.97 -6.06
CA GLU A 344 -38.03 -20.03 -5.32
C GLU A 344 -37.30 -21.37 -5.40
N THR A 345 -36.61 -21.62 -6.51
CA THR A 345 -35.81 -22.82 -6.71
C THR A 345 -34.51 -22.78 -5.91
N ILE A 346 -33.81 -21.64 -5.94
CA ILE A 346 -32.62 -21.36 -5.11
C ILE A 346 -32.95 -21.50 -3.63
N VAL A 347 -33.97 -20.81 -3.11
CA VAL A 347 -34.35 -20.85 -1.69
C VAL A 347 -34.76 -22.26 -1.25
N ARG A 348 -35.41 -23.03 -2.15
CA ARG A 348 -35.84 -24.41 -1.88
C ARG A 348 -34.67 -25.40 -1.72
N THR A 349 -33.44 -25.08 -2.15
CA THR A 349 -32.29 -25.96 -1.87
C THR A 349 -31.90 -25.94 -0.38
N GLY A 350 -32.10 -24.81 0.30
CA GLY A 350 -31.81 -24.64 1.72
C GLY A 350 -30.32 -24.60 2.08
N PHE A 351 -29.43 -24.45 1.10
CA PHE A 351 -27.97 -24.39 1.32
C PHE A 351 -27.35 -22.99 1.16
N PHE A 352 -28.08 -21.99 0.69
CA PHE A 352 -27.59 -20.62 0.71
C PHE A 352 -27.93 -19.93 2.03
N ASP A 353 -26.99 -19.14 2.55
CA ASP A 353 -27.12 -18.42 3.82
C ASP A 353 -27.83 -17.06 3.61
N GLY A 354 -27.81 -16.53 2.37
CA GLY A 354 -28.54 -15.33 1.96
C GLY A 354 -28.68 -15.19 0.44
N ILE A 355 -29.18 -14.05 -0.03
CA ILE A 355 -29.38 -13.71 -1.45
C ILE A 355 -28.80 -12.32 -1.74
N VAL A 356 -28.06 -12.17 -2.84
CA VAL A 356 -27.71 -10.89 -3.44
C VAL A 356 -28.44 -10.75 -4.77
N ASP A 357 -29.25 -9.71 -4.91
CA ASP A 357 -29.90 -9.36 -6.18
C ASP A 357 -29.13 -8.23 -6.89
N ASP A 358 -28.70 -8.51 -8.12
CA ASP A 358 -28.05 -7.60 -9.05
C ASP A 358 -28.91 -7.30 -10.28
N SER A 359 -30.20 -7.66 -10.26
CA SER A 359 -31.14 -7.28 -11.31
C SER A 359 -31.40 -5.77 -11.26
N HIS A 360 -31.17 -5.08 -12.39
CA HIS A 360 -31.21 -3.62 -12.45
C HIS A 360 -32.09 -3.10 -13.60
N PRO A 361 -33.06 -2.18 -13.36
CA PRO A 361 -33.96 -1.69 -14.41
C PRO A 361 -33.26 -0.84 -15.47
N TYR A 362 -32.10 -0.24 -15.18
CA TYR A 362 -31.30 0.48 -16.18
C TYR A 362 -30.58 -0.46 -17.16
N GLY A 363 -30.50 -1.76 -16.88
CA GLY A 363 -29.98 -2.77 -17.82
C GLY A 363 -31.06 -3.30 -18.79
N VAL A 364 -32.30 -2.80 -18.71
CA VAL A 364 -33.42 -3.24 -19.54
C VAL A 364 -33.50 -2.39 -20.82
N GLU A 365 -32.80 -2.85 -21.85
CA GLU A 365 -32.86 -2.28 -23.19
C GLU A 365 -33.91 -2.97 -24.07
N TYR A 366 -34.65 -2.21 -24.88
CA TYR A 366 -35.67 -2.73 -25.81
C TYR A 366 -35.74 -1.95 -27.12
N GLU A 367 -36.24 -2.58 -28.18
CA GLU A 367 -36.30 -1.98 -29.52
C GLU A 367 -37.68 -1.41 -29.83
N SER A 368 -37.79 -0.10 -30.08
CA SER A 368 -39.06 0.52 -30.45
C SER A 368 -38.90 1.56 -31.56
N GLY A 369 -39.66 1.41 -32.64
CA GLY A 369 -39.58 2.30 -33.80
C GLY A 369 -38.28 2.18 -34.64
N GLY A 370 -37.37 1.26 -34.28
CA GLY A 370 -36.04 1.14 -34.87
C GLY A 370 -34.94 1.86 -34.09
N GLU A 371 -35.23 2.23 -32.83
CA GLU A 371 -34.27 2.80 -31.88
C GLU A 371 -34.21 1.91 -30.63
N THR A 372 -32.99 1.70 -30.12
CA THR A 372 -32.75 1.09 -28.81
C THR A 372 -33.14 2.06 -27.71
N ARG A 373 -33.93 1.58 -26.76
CA ARG A 373 -34.61 2.34 -25.70
C ARG A 373 -34.38 1.70 -24.34
N ASN A 374 -34.60 2.44 -23.26
CA ASN A 374 -34.25 1.99 -21.91
C ASN A 374 -35.43 2.17 -20.94
N TRP A 375 -35.85 1.07 -20.31
CA TRP A 375 -37.06 1.04 -19.49
C TRP A 375 -37.05 2.05 -18.35
N LEU A 376 -35.93 2.16 -17.62
CA LEU A 376 -35.82 3.08 -16.48
C LEU A 376 -35.92 4.55 -16.90
N PHE A 377 -35.35 4.92 -18.06
CA PHE A 377 -35.32 6.32 -18.49
C PHE A 377 -36.55 6.73 -19.29
N ASP A 378 -37.21 5.80 -19.96
CA ASP A 378 -38.44 6.06 -20.73
C ASP A 378 -39.69 6.12 -19.85
N GLU A 379 -39.81 5.23 -18.85
CA GLU A 379 -40.98 5.14 -17.97
C GLU A 379 -40.56 5.00 -16.48
N PRO A 380 -39.78 5.94 -15.91
CA PRO A 380 -39.15 5.81 -14.58
C PRO A 380 -40.11 5.47 -13.44
N ALA A 381 -41.33 6.03 -13.47
CA ALA A 381 -42.35 5.72 -12.46
C ALA A 381 -42.85 4.26 -12.55
N ALA A 382 -43.03 3.72 -13.77
CA ALA A 382 -43.42 2.33 -13.96
C ALA A 382 -42.26 1.37 -13.66
N ALA A 383 -41.04 1.72 -14.07
CA ALA A 383 -39.84 0.95 -13.75
C ALA A 383 -39.55 0.89 -12.23
N GLY A 384 -39.75 2.00 -11.51
CA GLY A 384 -39.66 2.04 -10.04
C GLY A 384 -40.71 1.17 -9.36
N LEU A 385 -41.96 1.20 -9.82
CA LEU A 385 -43.04 0.34 -9.32
C LEU A 385 -42.81 -1.14 -9.61
N ASP A 386 -42.32 -1.49 -10.81
CA ASP A 386 -42.00 -2.87 -11.17
C ASP A 386 -40.80 -3.40 -10.37
N LEU A 387 -39.77 -2.56 -10.13
CA LEU A 387 -38.67 -2.90 -9.21
C LEU A 387 -39.18 -3.10 -7.77
N GLN A 388 -40.08 -2.24 -7.29
CA GLN A 388 -40.65 -2.39 -5.95
C GLN A 388 -41.44 -3.70 -5.80
N ALA A 389 -42.27 -4.02 -6.80
CA ALA A 389 -43.05 -5.24 -6.83
C ALA A 389 -42.16 -6.49 -6.90
N TRP A 390 -41.06 -6.42 -7.66
CA TRP A 390 -40.00 -7.43 -7.68
C TRP A 390 -39.39 -7.63 -6.29
N LEU A 391 -38.87 -6.58 -5.66
CA LEU A 391 -38.18 -6.67 -4.35
C LEU A 391 -39.10 -7.21 -3.24
N ARG A 392 -40.35 -6.75 -3.18
CA ARG A 392 -41.35 -7.27 -2.23
C ARG A 392 -41.60 -8.76 -2.42
N SER A 393 -41.68 -9.20 -3.67
CA SER A 393 -41.91 -10.60 -4.00
C SER A 393 -40.67 -11.45 -3.73
N ALA A 394 -39.48 -10.95 -4.06
CA ALA A 394 -38.20 -11.58 -3.78
C ALA A 394 -37.97 -11.74 -2.26
N LYS A 395 -38.26 -10.70 -1.46
CA LYS A 395 -38.20 -10.77 0.01
C LYS A 395 -39.20 -11.76 0.59
N ALA A 396 -40.41 -11.83 0.03
CA ALA A 396 -41.40 -12.82 0.45
C ALA A 396 -40.98 -14.27 0.12
N VAL A 397 -40.28 -14.49 -1.00
CA VAL A 397 -39.70 -15.79 -1.37
C VAL A 397 -38.49 -16.13 -0.50
N ALA A 398 -37.59 -15.17 -0.24
CA ALA A 398 -36.42 -15.31 0.64
C ALA A 398 -36.81 -15.69 2.08
N GLY A 399 -37.95 -15.18 2.57
CA GLY A 399 -38.48 -15.50 3.89
C GLY A 399 -37.57 -14.98 5.00
N SER A 400 -36.84 -15.90 5.66
CA SER A 400 -35.88 -15.58 6.72
C SER A 400 -34.45 -15.36 6.23
N LEU A 401 -34.14 -15.66 4.97
CA LEU A 401 -32.83 -15.36 4.40
C LEU A 401 -32.66 -13.84 4.23
N PRO A 402 -31.45 -13.29 4.51
CA PRO A 402 -31.12 -11.93 4.11
C PRO A 402 -31.24 -11.75 2.60
N LEU A 403 -31.85 -10.64 2.20
CA LEU A 403 -31.89 -10.14 0.83
C LEU A 403 -31.09 -8.84 0.79
N VAL A 404 -29.97 -8.87 0.06
CA VAL A 404 -29.15 -7.70 -0.23
C VAL A 404 -29.44 -7.27 -1.67
N LYS A 405 -29.67 -5.97 -1.92
CA LYS A 405 -29.81 -5.45 -3.28
C LYS A 405 -28.65 -4.55 -3.65
N THR A 406 -27.94 -4.85 -4.74
CA THR A 406 -26.97 -3.92 -5.29
C THR A 406 -27.67 -2.66 -5.79
N THR A 407 -27.13 -1.49 -5.51
CA THR A 407 -27.77 -0.21 -5.80
C THR A 407 -26.71 0.79 -6.27
N PRO A 408 -26.76 1.33 -7.49
CA PRO A 408 -25.87 2.40 -7.88
C PRO A 408 -26.15 3.66 -7.07
N PHE A 409 -25.11 4.31 -6.55
CA PHE A 409 -25.23 5.54 -5.76
C PHE A 409 -26.12 6.61 -6.45
N TRP A 410 -26.01 6.75 -7.78
CA TRP A 410 -26.77 7.75 -8.54
C TRP A 410 -28.30 7.55 -8.56
N PHE A 411 -28.82 6.44 -8.00
CA PHE A 411 -30.26 6.27 -7.76
C PHE A 411 -30.83 7.30 -6.77
N ASP A 412 -29.99 7.90 -5.90
CA ASP A 412 -30.41 8.92 -4.93
C ASP A 412 -30.56 10.32 -5.53
N SER A 413 -29.86 10.61 -6.63
CA SER A 413 -29.56 11.97 -7.10
C SER A 413 -29.95 12.23 -8.56
N HIS A 414 -30.19 11.17 -9.36
CA HIS A 414 -30.64 11.34 -10.74
C HIS A 414 -32.03 12.00 -10.79
N PRO A 415 -32.25 13.10 -11.54
CA PRO A 415 -33.50 13.87 -11.51
C PRO A 415 -34.76 13.08 -11.87
N ALA A 416 -34.67 12.11 -12.79
CA ALA A 416 -35.81 11.28 -13.18
C ALA A 416 -36.23 10.26 -12.10
N LEU A 417 -35.41 10.09 -11.05
CA LEU A 417 -35.58 9.08 -10.01
C LEU A 417 -35.95 9.67 -8.64
N GLN A 418 -36.26 10.98 -8.57
CA GLN A 418 -36.59 11.69 -7.32
C GLN A 418 -38.06 11.56 -6.89
N ASP A 419 -38.95 11.38 -7.86
CA ASP A 419 -40.41 11.43 -7.68
C ASP A 419 -41.06 10.05 -7.93
N ILE A 420 -40.46 8.97 -7.40
CA ILE A 420 -41.04 7.63 -7.50
C ILE A 420 -42.17 7.50 -6.47
N VAL A 421 -43.38 7.19 -6.95
CA VAL A 421 -44.53 6.93 -6.08
C VAL A 421 -44.48 5.49 -5.61
N ASP A 422 -44.39 5.31 -4.29
CA ASP A 422 -44.49 4.04 -3.60
C ASP A 422 -45.86 3.36 -3.78
N LEU A 423 -45.87 2.03 -3.98
CA LEU A 423 -47.07 1.17 -3.99
C LEU A 423 -48.01 1.38 -2.79
N ASP A 424 -47.50 1.74 -1.61
CA ASP A 424 -48.30 2.02 -0.41
C ASP A 424 -48.84 3.46 -0.35
N GLY A 425 -48.56 4.28 -1.37
CA GLY A 425 -49.05 5.65 -1.52
C GLY A 425 -48.54 6.64 -0.46
N GLN A 426 -47.43 6.33 0.22
CA GLN A 426 -46.92 7.14 1.34
C GLN A 426 -46.27 8.46 0.93
N GLY A 427 -45.98 8.66 -0.36
CA GLY A 427 -45.41 9.88 -0.90
C GLY A 427 -44.49 9.61 -2.10
N PHE A 428 -43.69 10.62 -2.42
CA PHE A 428 -42.59 10.52 -3.36
C PHE A 428 -41.31 10.11 -2.61
N LEU A 429 -40.58 9.14 -3.15
CA LEU A 429 -39.28 8.69 -2.68
C LEU A 429 -38.27 8.75 -3.84
N THR A 430 -36.98 8.85 -3.51
CA THR A 430 -35.96 8.53 -4.51
C THR A 430 -35.93 7.03 -4.76
N LEU A 431 -35.43 6.58 -5.92
CA LEU A 431 -35.36 5.14 -6.20
C LEU A 431 -34.47 4.40 -5.17
N ALA A 432 -33.38 5.02 -4.70
CA ALA A 432 -32.54 4.49 -3.63
C ALA A 432 -33.32 4.29 -2.31
N HIS A 433 -34.10 5.28 -1.88
CA HIS A 433 -34.93 5.18 -0.67
C HIS A 433 -36.00 4.09 -0.79
N LEU A 434 -36.57 3.91 -1.99
CA LEU A 434 -37.52 2.83 -2.26
C LEU A 434 -36.83 1.47 -2.15
N VAL A 435 -35.65 1.29 -2.75
CA VAL A 435 -34.90 0.02 -2.68
C VAL A 435 -34.54 -0.32 -1.23
N ALA A 436 -33.92 0.62 -0.50
CA ALA A 436 -33.42 0.40 0.86
C ALA A 436 -34.51 0.01 1.88
N ARG A 437 -35.79 0.25 1.56
CA ARG A 437 -36.93 -0.09 2.42
C ARG A 437 -37.48 -1.50 2.20
N GLU A 438 -37.24 -2.11 1.04
CA GLU A 438 -37.82 -3.41 0.67
C GLU A 438 -36.83 -4.58 0.86
N VAL A 439 -35.62 -4.32 1.35
CA VAL A 439 -34.50 -5.27 1.49
C VAL A 439 -33.84 -5.16 2.87
N ASP A 440 -32.98 -6.12 3.25
CA ASP A 440 -32.31 -6.10 4.56
C ASP A 440 -31.03 -5.24 4.55
N ALA A 441 -30.36 -5.13 3.40
CA ALA A 441 -29.26 -4.20 3.17
C ALA A 441 -29.12 -3.81 1.68
N THR A 442 -28.51 -2.66 1.43
CA THR A 442 -28.08 -2.24 0.08
C THR A 442 -26.58 -2.45 -0.10
N ALA A 443 -26.19 -3.12 -1.19
CA ALA A 443 -24.80 -3.14 -1.65
C ALA A 443 -24.59 -1.93 -2.59
N VAL A 444 -24.13 -0.81 -2.04
CA VAL A 444 -24.00 0.44 -2.77
C VAL A 444 -22.80 0.34 -3.71
N LEU A 445 -23.05 0.46 -5.02
CA LEU A 445 -22.03 0.39 -6.08
C LEU A 445 -21.22 1.70 -6.12
N ALA A 446 -20.43 1.90 -5.07
CA ALA A 446 -19.66 3.09 -4.75
C ALA A 446 -18.31 3.15 -5.49
N TYR A 447 -18.28 2.63 -6.72
CA TYR A 447 -17.10 2.35 -7.54
C TYR A 447 -16.20 3.57 -7.71
N ARG A 448 -15.24 3.74 -6.80
CA ARG A 448 -14.25 4.81 -6.74
C ARG A 448 -13.01 4.27 -6.03
N ASP A 449 -11.85 4.68 -6.52
CA ASP A 449 -10.53 4.52 -5.94
C ASP A 449 -10.27 5.49 -4.77
N ASP A 450 -10.92 6.66 -4.80
CA ASP A 450 -10.67 7.77 -3.89
C ASP A 450 -11.75 7.91 -2.79
N PHE A 451 -11.34 7.95 -1.51
CA PHE A 451 -12.27 8.00 -0.38
C PHE A 451 -12.92 9.39 -0.19
N ASN A 452 -12.14 10.45 -0.45
CA ASN A 452 -12.44 11.83 -0.06
C ASN A 452 -12.56 12.76 -1.27
N GLY A 453 -13.18 13.91 -1.05
CA GLY A 453 -13.22 14.99 -2.05
C GLY A 453 -14.37 14.86 -3.04
N PRO A 454 -14.44 15.77 -4.03
CA PRO A 454 -15.49 15.75 -5.04
C PRO A 454 -15.48 14.42 -5.79
N ASN A 455 -16.64 13.75 -5.87
CA ASN A 455 -16.83 12.46 -6.53
C ASN A 455 -16.13 11.26 -5.83
N GLY A 456 -15.60 11.42 -4.61
CA GLY A 456 -15.05 10.32 -3.81
C GLY A 456 -16.12 9.55 -3.02
N ILE A 457 -15.77 8.35 -2.52
CA ILE A 457 -16.71 7.40 -1.87
C ILE A 457 -17.59 8.10 -0.82
N LEU A 458 -16.99 8.84 0.12
CA LEU A 458 -17.71 9.44 1.25
C LEU A 458 -18.79 10.44 0.82
N GLU A 459 -18.58 11.20 -0.26
CA GLU A 459 -19.61 12.11 -0.80
C GLU A 459 -20.76 11.29 -1.39
N LEU A 460 -20.43 10.34 -2.26
CA LEU A 460 -21.41 9.60 -3.07
C LEU A 460 -22.32 8.69 -2.27
N VAL A 461 -21.84 8.10 -1.17
CA VAL A 461 -22.62 7.14 -0.34
C VAL A 461 -23.35 7.81 0.83
N SER A 462 -23.14 9.11 1.02
CA SER A 462 -23.67 9.84 2.18
C SER A 462 -25.20 9.83 2.24
N GLY A 463 -25.87 9.75 1.09
CA GLY A 463 -27.32 9.57 0.98
C GLY A 463 -27.77 8.21 1.51
N GLU A 464 -27.32 7.12 0.88
CA GLU A 464 -27.66 5.73 1.20
C GLU A 464 -27.39 5.38 2.67
N MET A 465 -26.28 5.89 3.20
CA MET A 465 -25.89 5.71 4.60
C MET A 465 -26.88 6.32 5.61
N THR A 466 -27.85 7.13 5.18
CA THR A 466 -28.97 7.59 6.02
C THR A 466 -30.24 6.75 5.88
N MET A 467 -30.35 5.92 4.84
CA MET A 467 -31.59 5.23 4.47
C MET A 467 -31.77 3.87 5.17
N GLY A 468 -30.69 3.10 5.30
CA GLY A 468 -30.76 1.72 5.80
C GLY A 468 -29.37 1.08 5.96
N PRO A 469 -29.30 -0.22 6.31
CA PRO A 469 -28.05 -0.97 6.34
C PRO A 469 -27.40 -0.99 4.94
N ALA A 470 -26.11 -0.65 4.87
CA ALA A 470 -25.39 -0.50 3.61
C ALA A 470 -24.01 -1.18 3.65
N ILE A 471 -23.65 -1.82 2.53
CA ILE A 471 -22.32 -2.36 2.24
C ILE A 471 -21.77 -1.52 1.10
N LEU A 472 -20.55 -0.99 1.23
CA LEU A 472 -19.97 -0.11 0.21
C LEU A 472 -19.06 -0.93 -0.69
N THR A 473 -19.44 -1.12 -1.96
CA THR A 473 -18.73 -2.01 -2.87
C THR A 473 -17.78 -1.25 -3.79
N LEU A 474 -16.55 -1.76 -3.90
CA LEU A 474 -15.47 -1.26 -4.75
C LEU A 474 -15.39 -2.11 -6.03
N GLU A 475 -14.87 -1.56 -7.12
CA GLU A 475 -14.68 -2.26 -8.40
C GLU A 475 -13.20 -2.61 -8.61
N THR A 476 -12.93 -3.71 -9.33
CA THR A 476 -11.58 -4.21 -9.63
C THR A 476 -11.37 -4.61 -11.09
N GLY A 477 -12.41 -4.57 -11.93
CA GLY A 477 -12.30 -4.80 -13.36
C GLY A 477 -11.54 -3.69 -14.08
N ASP A 478 -10.83 -4.05 -15.15
CA ASP A 478 -10.30 -3.09 -16.14
C ASP A 478 -11.47 -2.39 -16.85
N LEU A 479 -11.65 -1.10 -16.56
CA LEU A 479 -12.63 -0.23 -17.21
C LEU A 479 -12.00 0.67 -18.29
N GLY A 480 -10.68 0.58 -18.49
CA GLY A 480 -9.87 1.43 -19.36
C GLY A 480 -9.56 2.80 -18.75
N ALA A 481 -8.43 3.39 -19.18
CA ALA A 481 -7.84 4.61 -18.60
C ALA A 481 -8.67 5.92 -18.68
N ASP A 482 -9.87 5.92 -19.27
CA ASP A 482 -10.83 7.04 -19.14
C ASP A 482 -11.75 6.89 -17.90
N LEU A 483 -11.64 5.76 -17.19
CA LEU A 483 -12.47 5.29 -16.07
C LEU A 483 -11.63 4.65 -14.95
N ASP A 484 -10.34 5.01 -14.88
CA ASP A 484 -9.39 4.62 -13.82
C ASP A 484 -9.96 4.88 -12.42
N TYR A 485 -10.39 6.13 -12.17
CA TYR A 485 -11.05 6.62 -10.95
C TYR A 485 -12.34 5.88 -10.50
N LEU A 486 -12.76 4.81 -11.19
CA LEU A 486 -13.88 3.95 -10.81
C LEU A 486 -13.45 2.61 -10.21
N THR A 487 -12.21 2.17 -10.42
CA THR A 487 -11.73 0.81 -10.14
C THR A 487 -10.45 0.85 -9.32
N PHE A 488 -9.95 -0.31 -8.88
CA PHE A 488 -8.63 -0.47 -8.25
C PHE A 488 -7.66 -1.26 -9.14
N HIS A 489 -7.98 -1.41 -10.43
CA HIS A 489 -7.31 -2.35 -11.32
C HIS A 489 -5.81 -2.04 -11.48
N GLU A 490 -5.48 -0.78 -11.71
CA GLU A 490 -4.14 -0.24 -11.90
C GLU A 490 -3.38 0.04 -10.58
N GLU A 491 -4.10 0.32 -9.48
CA GLU A 491 -3.55 0.44 -8.13
C GLU A 491 -3.08 -0.90 -7.57
N GLY A 492 -3.75 -1.98 -7.97
CA GLY A 492 -3.56 -3.32 -7.45
C GLY A 492 -4.22 -3.57 -6.09
N LEU A 493 -4.00 -4.78 -5.56
CA LEU A 493 -4.71 -5.27 -4.38
C LEU A 493 -4.32 -4.56 -3.06
N ARG A 494 -3.10 -4.00 -2.93
CA ARG A 494 -2.69 -3.30 -1.69
C ARG A 494 -3.46 -2.01 -1.42
N PRO A 495 -3.64 -1.08 -2.38
CA PRO A 495 -4.49 0.10 -2.18
C PRO A 495 -5.97 -0.26 -1.96
N LEU A 496 -6.48 -1.31 -2.62
CA LEU A 496 -7.82 -1.84 -2.37
C LEU A 496 -8.00 -2.29 -0.91
N GLU A 497 -7.07 -3.10 -0.38
CA GLU A 497 -7.07 -3.53 1.02
C GLU A 497 -7.00 -2.33 1.99
N ALA A 498 -6.12 -1.37 1.71
CA ALA A 498 -6.03 -0.13 2.48
C ALA A 498 -7.34 0.70 2.45
N MET A 499 -8.07 0.69 1.32
CA MET A 499 -9.38 1.33 1.24
C MET A 499 -10.41 0.61 2.11
N ILE A 500 -10.44 -0.73 2.11
CA ILE A 500 -11.36 -1.52 2.92
C ILE A 500 -11.11 -1.31 4.43
N GLU A 501 -9.85 -1.30 4.85
CA GLU A 501 -9.46 -0.93 6.22
C GLU A 501 -9.91 0.48 6.57
N ARG A 502 -9.74 1.44 5.65
CA ARG A 502 -10.10 2.84 5.84
C ARG A 502 -11.61 3.05 5.95
N LEU A 503 -12.40 2.42 5.08
CA LEU A 503 -13.87 2.41 5.17
C LEU A 503 -14.31 1.88 6.53
N SER A 504 -13.72 0.77 6.98
CA SER A 504 -14.01 0.18 8.29
C SER A 504 -13.64 1.10 9.45
N ALA A 505 -12.51 1.81 9.37
CA ALA A 505 -12.03 2.72 10.40
C ALA A 505 -12.83 4.03 10.49
N GLU A 506 -13.18 4.63 9.35
CA GLU A 506 -13.90 5.92 9.31
C GLU A 506 -15.43 5.73 9.42
N LEU A 507 -15.99 4.67 8.84
CA LEU A 507 -17.45 4.44 8.78
C LEU A 507 -17.96 3.38 9.76
N GLY A 508 -17.10 2.59 10.41
CA GLY A 508 -17.49 1.52 11.35
C GLY A 508 -18.29 1.95 12.59
N THR A 509 -18.50 3.26 12.79
CA THR A 509 -19.39 3.80 13.84
C THR A 509 -20.74 4.28 13.33
N PHE A 510 -20.96 4.34 12.01
CA PHE A 510 -22.26 4.66 11.42
C PHE A 510 -23.19 3.46 11.56
N TRP A 511 -24.39 3.68 12.12
CA TRP A 511 -25.37 2.62 12.41
C TRP A 511 -25.80 1.80 11.17
N SER A 512 -25.69 2.40 9.99
CA SER A 512 -25.99 1.85 8.68
C SER A 512 -24.84 1.02 8.10
N PHE A 513 -23.58 1.33 8.41
CA PHE A 513 -22.44 0.63 7.82
C PHE A 513 -22.43 -0.84 8.25
N ARG A 514 -22.41 -1.75 7.29
CA ARG A 514 -22.23 -3.19 7.53
C ARG A 514 -20.84 -3.66 7.18
N GLY A 515 -20.29 -3.17 6.06
CA GLY A 515 -18.96 -3.53 5.63
C GLY A 515 -18.59 -2.97 4.26
N ALA A 516 -17.50 -3.50 3.72
CA ALA A 516 -17.10 -3.28 2.34
C ALA A 516 -17.48 -4.49 1.47
N GLY A 517 -17.58 -4.28 0.16
CA GLY A 517 -17.63 -5.35 -0.81
C GLY A 517 -16.67 -5.14 -1.97
N VAL A 518 -16.35 -6.20 -2.70
CA VAL A 518 -15.45 -6.15 -3.86
C VAL A 518 -16.08 -6.83 -5.06
N HIS A 519 -16.29 -6.04 -6.11
CA HIS A 519 -16.78 -6.47 -7.40
C HIS A 519 -15.59 -6.48 -8.38
N HIS A 520 -15.03 -7.62 -8.78
CA HIS A 520 -15.40 -8.99 -8.42
C HIS A 520 -14.15 -9.90 -8.40
N TYR A 521 -14.31 -11.16 -7.99
CA TYR A 521 -13.20 -12.09 -7.74
C TYR A 521 -12.26 -12.29 -8.94
N GLY A 522 -12.76 -12.33 -10.18
CA GLY A 522 -11.93 -12.62 -11.36
C GLY A 522 -10.72 -11.69 -11.53
N PRO A 523 -10.91 -10.37 -11.65
CA PRO A 523 -9.81 -9.40 -11.66
C PRO A 523 -9.00 -9.38 -10.35
N LEU A 524 -9.67 -9.53 -9.21
CA LEU A 524 -9.03 -9.53 -7.88
C LEU A 524 -8.00 -10.65 -7.70
N ASP A 525 -8.29 -11.83 -8.25
CA ASP A 525 -7.41 -13.02 -8.29
C ASP A 525 -6.13 -12.72 -9.09
N VAL A 526 -6.27 -12.05 -10.24
CA VAL A 526 -5.13 -11.59 -11.06
C VAL A 526 -4.29 -10.55 -10.33
N MET A 527 -4.92 -9.56 -9.69
CA MET A 527 -4.22 -8.56 -8.86
C MET A 527 -3.50 -9.19 -7.66
N ALA A 528 -4.00 -10.30 -7.14
CA ALA A 528 -3.35 -11.08 -6.09
C ALA A 528 -2.12 -11.83 -6.59
N ASP A 529 -2.20 -12.44 -7.79
CA ASP A 529 -1.06 -13.06 -8.47
C ASP A 529 0.01 -12.03 -8.86
N GLU A 530 -0.36 -10.81 -9.25
CA GLU A 530 0.58 -9.71 -9.51
C GLU A 530 1.32 -9.26 -8.25
N LEU A 531 0.67 -9.26 -7.08
CA LEU A 531 1.32 -9.09 -5.77
C LEU A 531 2.24 -10.27 -5.36
N LEU A 532 2.15 -11.40 -6.06
CA LEU A 532 3.06 -12.54 -5.92
C LEU A 532 4.12 -12.58 -7.04
N SER A 533 4.01 -11.72 -8.04
CA SER A 533 4.98 -11.59 -9.13
C SER A 533 6.30 -11.02 -8.63
N GLU A 534 7.37 -11.31 -9.36
CA GLU A 534 8.74 -11.00 -8.92
C GLU A 534 9.04 -9.49 -8.86
N GLU A 535 8.25 -8.69 -9.57
CA GLU A 535 8.45 -7.25 -9.72
C GLU A 535 7.83 -6.44 -8.57
N SER A 536 6.81 -6.99 -7.90
CA SER A 536 6.10 -6.38 -6.78
C SER A 536 6.77 -6.58 -5.40
N PHE A 537 7.91 -7.28 -5.35
CA PHE A 537 8.71 -7.42 -4.12
C PHE A 537 9.76 -6.31 -3.97
N GLY A 538 9.76 -5.67 -2.79
CA GLY A 538 10.70 -4.59 -2.45
C GLY A 538 12.15 -5.03 -2.23
N PHE A 539 12.36 -6.06 -1.41
CA PHE A 539 13.69 -6.54 -1.07
C PHE A 539 13.83 -8.03 -1.38
N VAL A 540 14.55 -8.34 -2.46
CA VAL A 540 14.71 -9.71 -2.97
C VAL A 540 16.14 -10.19 -2.70
N GLY A 541 16.28 -11.29 -1.97
CA GLY A 541 17.55 -12.02 -1.84
C GLY A 541 17.43 -13.41 -2.47
N PHE A 542 17.76 -13.57 -3.75
CA PHE A 542 17.46 -14.77 -4.52
C PHE A 542 17.93 -16.08 -3.84
N ASP A 543 19.16 -16.15 -3.34
CA ASP A 543 19.69 -17.30 -2.59
C ASP A 543 19.33 -17.26 -1.09
N SER A 544 19.30 -16.07 -0.48
CA SER A 544 19.01 -15.90 0.96
C SER A 544 18.82 -14.44 1.40
N VAL A 545 18.17 -14.26 2.54
CA VAL A 545 18.17 -13.00 3.31
C VAL A 545 18.59 -13.29 4.75
N ALA A 546 19.48 -12.45 5.30
CA ALA A 546 19.84 -12.46 6.71
C ALA A 546 19.72 -11.05 7.28
N ALA A 547 18.96 -10.88 8.37
CA ALA A 547 18.83 -9.63 9.08
C ALA A 547 19.08 -9.84 10.57
N GLN A 548 20.04 -9.09 11.15
CA GLN A 548 20.45 -9.30 12.53
C GLN A 548 20.81 -8.03 13.30
N ASN A 549 20.74 -8.15 14.63
CA ASN A 549 21.19 -7.14 15.59
C ASN A 549 20.45 -5.80 15.43
N GLY A 550 19.12 -5.82 15.51
CA GLY A 550 18.29 -4.60 15.44
C GLY A 550 18.01 -4.07 14.03
N ALA A 551 18.39 -4.82 12.98
CA ALA A 551 18.11 -4.45 11.59
C ALA A 551 16.60 -4.17 11.35
N LEU A 552 16.31 -3.24 10.44
CA LEU A 552 14.96 -2.77 10.14
C LEU A 552 14.63 -2.99 8.67
N ILE A 553 13.43 -3.46 8.38
CA ILE A 553 12.83 -3.46 7.05
C ILE A 553 11.42 -2.88 7.19
N ASP A 554 11.11 -1.80 6.48
CA ASP A 554 9.79 -1.16 6.45
C ASP A 554 9.48 -0.57 5.06
N ALA A 555 8.43 0.24 4.94
CA ALA A 555 8.04 0.88 3.68
C ALA A 555 7.58 2.33 3.86
N TYR A 556 7.65 3.11 2.78
CA TYR A 556 7.10 4.45 2.61
C TYR A 556 6.67 4.67 1.15
N ASP A 557 5.90 5.71 0.86
CA ASP A 557 5.52 6.06 -0.52
C ASP A 557 6.12 7.42 -0.90
N SER A 558 7.12 7.46 -1.79
CA SER A 558 7.77 8.74 -2.15
C SER A 558 6.85 9.74 -2.87
N SER A 559 5.70 9.32 -3.39
CA SER A 559 4.69 10.22 -3.95
C SER A 559 3.97 11.03 -2.87
N LEU A 560 3.87 10.50 -1.64
CA LEU A 560 3.29 11.17 -0.47
C LEU A 560 4.28 12.10 0.26
N GLY A 561 5.50 12.26 -0.28
CA GLY A 561 6.57 13.03 0.34
C GLY A 561 7.70 12.14 0.85
N ARG A 562 8.46 12.59 1.84
CA ARG A 562 9.68 11.89 2.25
C ARG A 562 9.39 10.84 3.32
N TYR A 563 10.21 9.79 3.36
CA TYR A 563 10.23 8.80 4.45
C TYR A 563 10.08 9.42 5.86
N TYR A 564 10.86 10.48 6.16
CA TYR A 564 10.82 11.15 7.46
C TYR A 564 9.52 11.91 7.74
N ASP A 565 8.82 12.39 6.71
CA ASP A 565 7.56 13.13 6.85
C ASP A 565 6.37 12.17 7.12
N GLN A 566 6.50 10.92 6.71
CA GLN A 566 5.51 9.84 6.88
C GLN A 566 5.73 9.02 8.19
N MET A 567 6.78 9.33 8.97
CA MET A 567 7.09 8.65 10.23
C MET A 567 5.97 8.78 11.27
N SER A 568 5.16 7.73 11.44
CA SER A 568 4.12 7.69 12.48
C SER A 568 4.74 7.50 13.87
N TYR A 569 4.77 8.55 14.69
CA TYR A 569 5.44 8.54 15.98
C TYR A 569 4.63 7.80 17.07
N GLN A 570 4.51 6.46 16.97
CA GLN A 570 3.79 5.63 17.95
C GLN A 570 4.57 4.38 18.40
N SER A 571 5.34 4.52 19.49
CA SER A 571 5.18 3.70 20.71
C SER A 571 6.30 3.97 21.73
N ALA A 572 6.07 3.54 22.98
CA ALA A 572 7.05 3.61 24.07
C ALA A 572 8.26 2.64 23.91
N ILE A 573 8.35 1.89 22.80
CA ILE A 573 9.35 0.83 22.58
C ILE A 573 10.46 1.27 21.58
N GLY A 574 10.39 2.51 21.08
CA GLY A 574 11.58 3.25 20.65
C GLY A 574 12.09 3.00 19.22
N THR A 575 11.25 2.55 18.29
CA THR A 575 11.53 2.71 16.85
C THR A 575 10.23 2.95 16.10
N VAL A 576 10.30 3.88 15.14
CA VAL A 576 9.20 4.28 14.27
C VAL A 576 9.33 3.48 12.97
N ALA A 577 8.24 2.87 12.53
CA ALA A 577 8.08 2.39 11.17
C ALA A 577 7.17 3.36 10.43
N VAL A 578 7.41 3.57 9.13
CA VAL A 578 6.60 4.47 8.32
C VAL A 578 5.27 3.80 7.93
N LEU A 579 5.33 2.67 7.23
CA LEU A 579 4.18 1.83 6.88
C LEU A 579 4.46 0.35 7.17
N GLY A 580 3.42 -0.40 7.55
CA GLY A 580 3.46 -1.85 7.79
C GLY A 580 3.53 -2.71 6.52
N GLN A 581 4.05 -2.16 5.42
CA GLN A 581 4.01 -2.71 4.06
C GLN A 581 5.40 -3.06 3.49
N GLY A 582 6.44 -3.03 4.33
CA GLY A 582 7.78 -3.51 3.99
C GLY A 582 7.72 -4.97 3.56
N ALA A 583 8.41 -5.34 2.48
CA ALA A 583 8.33 -6.69 1.94
C ALA A 583 9.73 -7.23 1.63
N VAL A 584 10.03 -8.42 2.18
CA VAL A 584 11.29 -9.11 1.94
C VAL A 584 11.05 -10.57 1.53
N VAL A 585 11.73 -11.01 0.46
CA VAL A 585 11.50 -12.30 -0.18
C VAL A 585 12.82 -13.00 -0.56
N SER A 586 12.80 -14.32 -0.67
CA SER A 586 13.94 -15.14 -1.08
C SER A 586 13.50 -16.44 -1.75
N ASN A 587 14.35 -17.09 -2.58
CA ASN A 587 14.16 -18.50 -2.95
C ASN A 587 14.77 -19.47 -1.93
N GLY A 588 15.56 -18.96 -0.98
CA GLY A 588 16.13 -19.73 0.12
C GLY A 588 15.55 -19.33 1.46
N ASP A 589 16.40 -19.37 2.49
CA ASP A 589 16.02 -18.99 3.85
C ASP A 589 16.01 -17.47 4.06
N ILE A 590 15.05 -17.01 4.86
CA ILE A 590 15.07 -15.69 5.50
C ILE A 590 15.41 -15.90 6.98
N LYS A 591 16.53 -15.34 7.44
CA LYS A 591 17.03 -15.51 8.81
C LYS A 591 17.00 -14.18 9.56
N LEU A 592 16.03 -14.04 10.47
CA LEU A 592 15.86 -12.86 11.32
C LEU A 592 16.43 -13.19 12.71
N SER A 593 17.22 -12.30 13.31
CA SER A 593 17.77 -12.54 14.65
C SER A 593 18.16 -11.28 15.41
N GLY A 594 18.38 -11.41 16.73
CA GLY A 594 18.95 -10.33 17.56
C GLY A 594 18.14 -9.03 17.52
N GLY A 595 16.81 -9.11 17.53
CA GLY A 595 15.96 -7.93 17.45
C GLY A 595 15.74 -7.35 16.04
N ALA A 596 16.01 -8.10 14.97
CA ALA A 596 15.66 -7.69 13.60
C ALA A 596 14.14 -7.59 13.41
N ARG A 597 13.68 -6.59 12.65
CA ARG A 597 12.26 -6.24 12.51
C ARG A 597 11.88 -6.05 11.05
N VAL A 598 10.77 -6.66 10.64
CA VAL A 598 10.13 -6.52 9.33
C VAL A 598 8.73 -5.98 9.58
N TYR A 599 8.50 -4.73 9.24
CA TYR A 599 7.19 -4.09 9.29
C TYR A 599 6.44 -4.37 7.99
N GLY A 600 6.03 -5.62 7.85
CA GLY A 600 5.28 -6.20 6.73
C GLY A 600 5.71 -7.66 6.53
N ASP A 601 5.78 -8.11 5.29
CA ASP A 601 5.93 -9.52 4.91
C ASP A 601 7.37 -10.01 4.84
N ALA A 602 7.58 -11.26 5.26
CA ALA A 602 8.78 -12.04 5.06
C ALA A 602 8.44 -13.38 4.38
N ARG A 603 8.72 -13.53 3.09
CA ARG A 603 8.30 -14.71 2.29
C ARG A 603 9.52 -15.53 1.81
N ALA A 604 9.75 -16.68 2.43
CA ALA A 604 10.88 -17.56 2.05
C ALA A 604 10.55 -18.40 0.80
N GLY A 605 11.56 -19.07 0.23
CA GLY A 605 11.36 -19.87 -0.98
C GLY A 605 10.47 -21.09 -0.76
N THR A 606 10.01 -21.72 -1.85
CA THR A 606 9.24 -22.97 -1.82
C THR A 606 9.89 -24.07 -0.97
N ALA A 607 11.23 -24.16 -1.01
CA ALA A 607 12.05 -25.06 -0.19
C ALA A 607 12.71 -24.38 1.03
N GLY A 608 12.59 -23.06 1.16
CA GLY A 608 13.22 -22.26 2.22
C GLY A 608 12.43 -22.20 3.51
N SER A 609 12.89 -21.38 4.45
CA SER A 609 12.19 -21.11 5.71
C SER A 609 12.41 -19.68 6.19
N VAL A 610 11.37 -19.10 6.81
CA VAL A 610 11.53 -17.91 7.65
C VAL A 610 11.92 -18.40 9.04
N THR A 611 13.09 -18.01 9.53
CA THR A 611 13.58 -18.35 10.86
C THR A 611 13.63 -17.10 11.73
N GLU A 612 12.77 -17.06 12.73
CA GLU A 612 12.67 -15.97 13.70
C GLU A 612 13.48 -16.27 14.97
N GLY A 613 14.52 -15.48 15.20
CA GLY A 613 15.37 -15.54 16.39
C GLY A 613 14.82 -14.73 17.57
N TYR A 614 15.58 -14.68 18.66
CA TYR A 614 15.15 -13.94 19.85
C TYR A 614 14.93 -12.44 19.56
N GLY A 615 13.74 -11.97 19.93
CA GLY A 615 13.34 -10.57 19.89
C GLY A 615 12.96 -10.04 18.50
N THR A 616 12.85 -10.89 17.47
CA THR A 616 12.42 -10.45 16.14
C THR A 616 10.96 -10.03 16.11
N VAL A 617 10.59 -9.25 15.10
CA VAL A 617 9.21 -8.90 14.79
C VAL A 617 8.99 -9.04 13.30
N VAL A 618 7.92 -9.71 12.89
CA VAL A 618 7.33 -9.63 11.55
C VAL A 618 5.88 -9.21 11.77
N THR A 619 5.42 -8.13 11.13
CA THR A 619 4.03 -7.65 11.31
C THR A 619 3.06 -8.17 10.26
N GLY A 620 3.55 -8.58 9.09
CA GLY A 620 2.78 -9.26 8.04
C GLY A 620 3.00 -10.77 8.04
N GLU A 621 2.91 -11.39 6.86
CA GLU A 621 3.04 -12.83 6.70
C GLU A 621 4.49 -13.33 6.79
N ALA A 622 4.72 -14.40 7.55
CA ALA A 622 5.99 -15.14 7.64
C ALA A 622 5.88 -16.50 6.91
N THR A 623 5.61 -16.46 5.60
CA THR A 623 5.16 -17.62 4.80
C THR A 623 6.21 -18.07 3.76
N ARG A 624 5.80 -18.92 2.81
CA ARG A 624 6.58 -19.30 1.63
C ARG A 624 5.90 -18.80 0.36
N ILE A 625 6.68 -18.38 -0.62
CA ILE A 625 6.19 -18.16 -1.99
C ILE A 625 5.81 -19.50 -2.65
N ALA A 626 4.79 -19.47 -3.52
CA ALA A 626 4.29 -20.65 -4.22
C ALA A 626 5.23 -21.13 -5.35
N SER A 627 5.91 -20.20 -6.00
CA SER A 627 6.85 -20.43 -7.11
C SER A 627 8.21 -19.77 -6.84
N PRO A 628 9.35 -20.37 -7.24
CA PRO A 628 10.65 -19.71 -7.13
C PRO A 628 10.77 -18.52 -8.08
N LEU A 629 11.34 -17.42 -7.58
CA LEU A 629 11.71 -16.22 -8.33
C LEU A 629 12.86 -16.49 -9.32
N VAL A 630 12.88 -15.78 -10.44
CA VAL A 630 13.85 -15.85 -11.53
C VAL A 630 14.74 -14.58 -11.53
N PRO A 631 16.02 -14.68 -11.15
CA PRO A 631 16.90 -13.50 -11.10
C PRO A 631 16.98 -12.79 -12.46
N PRO A 632 16.70 -11.46 -12.55
CA PRO A 632 16.70 -10.74 -13.81
C PRO A 632 18.11 -10.72 -14.44
N ALA A 633 18.17 -10.54 -15.76
CA ALA A 633 19.44 -10.48 -16.46
C ALA A 633 20.06 -9.07 -16.39
N VAL A 634 21.07 -8.88 -15.53
CA VAL A 634 21.97 -7.72 -15.62
C VAL A 634 23.22 -8.11 -16.42
N GLU A 635 23.34 -7.51 -17.60
CA GLU A 635 24.49 -7.66 -18.50
C GLU A 635 25.60 -6.66 -18.17
N ARG A 636 26.84 -7.04 -18.47
CA ARG A 636 28.00 -6.16 -18.36
C ARG A 636 28.13 -5.34 -19.63
N ILE A 637 28.23 -4.02 -19.52
CA ILE A 637 28.45 -3.14 -20.68
C ILE A 637 29.94 -2.88 -20.81
N ASP A 638 30.57 -3.26 -21.92
CA ASP A 638 31.99 -3.00 -22.11
C ASP A 638 32.28 -1.49 -22.24
N LEU A 639 33.40 -1.05 -21.65
CA LEU A 639 33.78 0.36 -21.64
C LEU A 639 34.35 0.78 -23.01
N VAL A 640 33.93 1.96 -23.48
CA VAL A 640 34.41 2.56 -24.75
C VAL A 640 35.67 3.40 -24.53
N ASN A 641 35.92 3.84 -23.29
CA ASN A 641 37.03 4.67 -22.87
C ASN A 641 37.66 4.11 -21.57
N ASP A 642 38.80 4.69 -21.18
CA ASP A 642 39.56 4.28 -20.00
C ASP A 642 39.61 5.40 -18.93
N ASP A 643 38.65 6.34 -19.00
CA ASP A 643 38.64 7.58 -18.21
C ASP A 643 38.38 7.32 -16.71
N GLU A 644 39.04 8.09 -15.85
CA GLU A 644 38.89 7.98 -14.38
C GLU A 644 38.54 9.33 -13.74
N VAL A 645 37.51 9.34 -12.89
CA VAL A 645 37.19 10.46 -11.99
C VAL A 645 37.79 10.18 -10.62
N SER A 646 38.68 11.05 -10.14
CA SER A 646 39.38 10.88 -8.85
C SER A 646 39.40 12.18 -8.06
N LEU A 647 38.48 12.31 -7.10
CA LEU A 647 38.30 13.53 -6.29
C LEU A 647 38.72 13.29 -4.84
N ARG A 648 39.34 14.30 -4.23
CA ARG A 648 39.86 14.23 -2.86
C ARG A 648 39.64 15.53 -2.08
N TRP A 649 39.57 15.39 -0.75
CA TRP A 649 39.73 16.50 0.20
C TRP A 649 38.68 17.63 0.08
N ASN A 650 37.39 17.29 0.08
CA ASN A 650 36.28 18.24 -0.11
C ASN A 650 36.25 18.90 -1.51
N ARG A 651 36.88 18.31 -2.54
CA ARG A 651 36.68 18.75 -3.93
C ARG A 651 35.30 18.29 -4.39
N GLU A 652 34.53 19.23 -4.93
CA GLU A 652 33.25 19.00 -5.60
C GLU A 652 33.48 19.15 -7.11
N GLU A 653 32.86 18.31 -7.93
CA GLU A 653 32.86 18.39 -9.40
C GLU A 653 31.44 18.14 -9.93
N ARG A 654 31.11 18.72 -11.10
CA ARG A 654 29.82 18.52 -11.76
C ARG A 654 30.03 18.04 -13.19
N LEU A 655 29.35 16.97 -13.56
CA LEU A 655 29.33 16.40 -14.91
C LEU A 655 27.98 16.69 -15.56
N ALA A 656 28.01 17.00 -16.85
CA ALA A 656 26.80 17.11 -17.66
C ALA A 656 26.18 15.71 -17.90
N GLY A 657 24.90 15.68 -18.26
CA GLY A 657 24.17 14.44 -18.55
C GLY A 657 24.55 13.79 -19.89
N GLY A 658 23.82 12.72 -20.22
CA GLY A 658 24.05 11.86 -21.38
C GLY A 658 24.82 10.58 -21.06
N ALA A 659 25.29 9.91 -22.10
CA ALA A 659 26.01 8.64 -22.00
C ALA A 659 27.48 8.86 -21.59
N MET A 660 27.90 8.26 -20.48
CA MET A 660 29.25 8.38 -19.93
C MET A 660 29.80 7.01 -19.54
N HIS A 661 31.07 6.77 -19.86
CA HIS A 661 31.78 5.56 -19.48
C HIS A 661 33.01 5.94 -18.64
N PHE A 662 33.30 5.18 -17.58
CA PHE A 662 34.44 5.38 -16.71
C PHE A 662 35.07 4.05 -16.30
N LYS A 663 36.39 3.96 -16.40
CA LYS A 663 37.16 2.87 -15.78
C LYS A 663 37.04 2.90 -14.26
N ARG A 664 36.99 4.09 -13.67
CA ARG A 664 36.85 4.27 -12.22
C ARG A 664 36.23 5.62 -11.85
N ILE A 665 35.35 5.61 -10.86
CA ILE A 665 34.98 6.79 -10.09
C ILE A 665 35.41 6.54 -8.64
N ARG A 666 36.30 7.39 -8.12
CA ARG A 666 36.83 7.31 -6.77
C ARG A 666 36.77 8.67 -6.07
N LEU A 667 36.02 8.73 -4.98
CA LEU A 667 35.81 9.96 -4.20
C LEU A 667 36.34 9.74 -2.77
N ASP A 668 37.41 10.41 -2.35
CA ASP A 668 37.98 10.23 -0.99
C ASP A 668 37.83 11.51 -0.12
N GLY A 669 37.36 11.35 1.13
CA GLY A 669 37.44 12.39 2.16
C GLY A 669 36.59 13.63 1.86
N TYR A 670 35.27 13.48 2.03
CA TYR A 670 34.25 14.51 1.79
C TYR A 670 34.18 15.04 0.34
N ALA A 671 34.79 14.35 -0.62
CA ALA A 671 34.68 14.72 -2.03
C ALA A 671 33.27 14.45 -2.57
N GLY A 672 32.78 15.34 -3.43
CA GLY A 672 31.43 15.32 -3.97
C GLY A 672 31.42 15.27 -5.51
N LEU A 673 30.45 14.58 -6.07
CA LEU A 673 30.21 14.55 -7.52
C LEU A 673 28.72 14.78 -7.77
N THR A 674 28.39 15.77 -8.60
CA THR A 674 27.03 15.94 -9.12
C THR A 674 27.00 15.54 -10.59
N ILE A 675 26.00 14.80 -11.03
CA ILE A 675 25.83 14.41 -12.43
C ILE A 675 24.43 14.81 -12.86
N GLU A 676 24.32 15.61 -13.91
CA GLU A 676 23.04 16.04 -14.47
C GLU A 676 22.32 14.87 -15.16
N GLY A 677 21.01 14.76 -14.96
CA GLY A 677 20.14 13.90 -15.74
C GLY A 677 19.74 14.55 -17.08
N PRO A 678 19.11 13.78 -17.99
CA PRO A 678 19.08 12.32 -18.00
C PRO A 678 20.48 11.78 -18.34
N ALA A 679 20.87 10.65 -17.73
CA ALA A 679 22.20 10.07 -17.96
C ALA A 679 22.20 8.54 -17.93
N ASP A 680 23.10 7.93 -18.71
CA ASP A 680 23.43 6.51 -18.66
C ASP A 680 24.94 6.37 -18.40
N ILE A 681 25.29 5.81 -17.25
CA ILE A 681 26.64 5.88 -16.70
C ILE A 681 27.16 4.47 -16.49
N VAL A 682 28.17 4.08 -17.28
CA VAL A 682 28.83 2.79 -17.13
C VAL A 682 30.14 2.98 -16.37
N VAL A 683 30.31 2.33 -15.23
CA VAL A 683 31.54 2.38 -14.43
C VAL A 683 32.05 0.99 -14.07
N ASP A 684 33.35 0.74 -14.25
CA ASP A 684 33.97 -0.51 -13.80
C ASP A 684 34.10 -0.55 -12.27
N ASP A 685 34.90 0.37 -11.70
CA ASP A 685 35.11 0.52 -10.25
C ASP A 685 34.44 1.79 -9.71
N LEU A 686 33.37 1.67 -8.89
CA LEU A 686 32.79 2.78 -8.12
C LEU A 686 33.16 2.67 -6.63
N GLN A 687 33.88 3.66 -6.11
CA GLN A 687 34.33 3.69 -4.71
C GLN A 687 34.11 5.07 -4.06
N LEU A 688 33.28 5.11 -3.03
CA LEU A 688 33.10 6.30 -2.18
C LEU A 688 33.81 6.06 -0.84
N GLY A 689 34.79 6.88 -0.54
CA GLY A 689 35.46 6.99 0.76
C GLY A 689 34.60 7.70 1.80
N THR A 690 35.11 7.80 3.03
CA THR A 690 34.35 8.32 4.17
C THR A 690 33.79 9.72 3.90
N TYR A 691 32.48 9.89 4.12
CA TYR A 691 31.70 11.11 3.85
C TYR A 691 31.70 11.60 2.38
N ALA A 692 32.18 10.80 1.42
CA ALA A 692 32.10 11.17 0.01
C ALA A 692 30.68 10.93 -0.52
N TRP A 693 30.24 11.71 -1.51
CA TRP A 693 28.87 11.65 -2.01
C TRP A 693 28.77 11.77 -3.53
N ILE A 694 27.72 11.16 -4.09
CA ILE A 694 27.25 11.38 -5.46
C ILE A 694 25.78 11.81 -5.41
N TYR A 695 25.47 12.93 -6.06
CA TYR A 695 24.09 13.35 -6.33
C TYR A 695 23.80 13.30 -7.83
N PHE A 696 22.63 12.79 -8.19
CA PHE A 696 22.09 12.86 -9.54
C PHE A 696 21.08 13.99 -9.62
N ASP A 697 21.37 15.00 -10.44
CA ASP A 697 20.50 16.16 -10.63
C ASP A 697 19.45 15.86 -11.69
N VAL A 698 18.36 15.23 -11.26
CA VAL A 698 17.34 14.59 -12.10
C VAL A 698 16.27 15.55 -12.63
N ALA A 699 16.51 16.86 -12.53
CA ALA A 699 15.56 17.90 -12.95
C ALA A 699 15.15 17.82 -14.44
N GLU A 700 16.02 17.27 -15.29
CA GLU A 700 15.78 17.09 -16.74
C GLU A 700 15.49 15.61 -17.11
N GLY A 701 15.47 14.70 -16.13
CA GLY A 701 15.15 13.28 -16.32
C GLY A 701 15.95 12.30 -15.46
N PRO A 702 15.55 11.01 -15.43
CA PRO A 702 16.13 9.98 -14.56
C PRO A 702 17.54 9.56 -15.00
N VAL A 703 18.25 8.87 -14.10
CA VAL A 703 19.61 8.37 -14.33
C VAL A 703 19.70 6.85 -14.17
N THR A 704 20.39 6.20 -15.11
CA THR A 704 20.84 4.81 -14.97
C THR A 704 22.34 4.77 -14.67
N LEU A 705 22.73 3.99 -13.66
CA LEU A 705 24.12 3.74 -13.27
C LEU A 705 24.42 2.24 -13.39
N THR A 706 25.13 1.84 -14.43
CA THR A 706 25.62 0.47 -14.60
C THR A 706 27.02 0.31 -13.97
N VAL A 707 27.16 -0.60 -13.01
CA VAL A 707 28.43 -0.92 -12.34
C VAL A 707 28.90 -2.32 -12.71
N ASN A 708 30.01 -2.42 -13.43
CA ASN A 708 30.45 -3.67 -14.05
C ASN A 708 31.27 -4.59 -13.14
N LYS A 709 31.99 -4.06 -12.13
CA LYS A 709 32.96 -4.84 -11.33
C LYS A 709 32.84 -4.65 -9.83
N LYS A 710 32.62 -3.41 -9.37
CA LYS A 710 32.83 -3.08 -7.97
C LYS A 710 32.04 -1.85 -7.50
N LEU A 711 31.30 -2.01 -6.41
CA LEU A 711 30.63 -0.93 -5.68
C LEU A 711 30.98 -1.00 -4.19
N GLU A 712 31.67 0.01 -3.67
CA GLU A 712 32.01 0.13 -2.24
C GLU A 712 31.68 1.53 -1.71
N LEU A 713 30.87 1.57 -0.65
CA LEU A 713 30.52 2.76 0.11
C LEU A 713 31.18 2.66 1.50
N ALA A 714 32.14 3.54 1.79
CA ALA A 714 32.75 3.67 3.12
C ALA A 714 31.82 4.41 4.10
N ASN A 715 32.25 4.57 5.35
CA ASN A 715 31.36 5.09 6.40
C ASN A 715 30.79 6.47 6.01
N TYR A 716 29.47 6.62 6.15
CA TYR A 716 28.72 7.83 5.80
C TYR A 716 28.86 8.30 4.34
N ALA A 717 29.25 7.41 3.41
CA ALA A 717 29.16 7.69 1.99
C ALA A 717 27.69 7.71 1.54
N TRP A 718 27.36 8.53 0.54
CA TRP A 718 25.97 8.72 0.09
C TRP A 718 25.84 8.71 -1.43
N ILE A 719 24.89 7.96 -1.97
CA ILE A 719 24.41 8.04 -3.36
C ILE A 719 22.90 8.31 -3.36
N ALA A 720 22.42 9.35 -4.05
CA ALA A 720 20.98 9.64 -4.19
C ALA A 720 20.67 10.56 -5.40
N PRO A 721 19.43 10.53 -5.93
CA PRO A 721 18.91 11.61 -6.77
C PRO A 721 18.54 12.86 -5.94
N THR A 722 18.55 14.04 -6.56
CA THR A 722 18.21 15.32 -5.92
C THR A 722 16.73 15.47 -5.58
N SER A 723 15.85 14.73 -6.27
CA SER A 723 14.41 14.64 -5.97
C SER A 723 14.10 13.94 -4.65
N LEU A 724 15.01 13.07 -4.19
CA LEU A 724 14.79 12.09 -3.13
C LEU A 724 13.67 11.06 -3.41
N GLN A 725 13.33 10.83 -4.68
CA GLN A 725 12.46 9.72 -5.10
C GLN A 725 13.33 8.58 -5.65
N ALA A 726 13.10 7.33 -5.21
CA ALA A 726 13.98 6.23 -5.61
C ALA A 726 13.83 5.86 -7.11
N ARG A 727 12.67 6.14 -7.71
CA ARG A 727 12.41 5.92 -9.16
C ARG A 727 13.32 6.70 -10.11
N ASP A 728 13.91 7.81 -9.67
CA ASP A 728 14.76 8.63 -10.54
C ASP A 728 16.22 8.10 -10.68
N LEU A 729 16.59 7.06 -9.93
CA LEU A 729 17.90 6.42 -10.02
C LEU A 729 17.81 4.89 -10.06
N THR A 730 18.18 4.29 -11.20
CA THR A 730 18.35 2.84 -11.33
C THR A 730 19.84 2.47 -11.27
N ILE A 731 20.22 1.51 -10.42
CA ILE A 731 21.58 0.99 -10.29
C ILE A 731 21.64 -0.47 -10.77
N ARG A 732 22.33 -0.72 -11.88
CA ARG A 732 22.47 -2.05 -12.50
C ARG A 732 23.86 -2.61 -12.19
N TYR A 733 23.95 -3.59 -11.30
CA TYR A 733 25.22 -4.19 -10.89
C TYR A 733 25.47 -5.53 -11.59
N ALA A 734 26.35 -5.54 -12.59
CA ALA A 734 26.57 -6.70 -13.47
C ALA A 734 27.53 -7.76 -12.91
N ALA A 735 28.31 -7.42 -11.88
CA ALA A 735 29.29 -8.31 -11.26
C ALA A 735 28.68 -9.29 -10.25
N SER A 736 29.46 -10.30 -9.87
CA SER A 736 29.17 -11.21 -8.75
C SER A 736 29.92 -10.88 -7.45
N ARG A 737 30.76 -9.83 -7.47
CA ARG A 737 31.45 -9.34 -6.27
C ARG A 737 30.43 -8.66 -5.36
N ARG A 738 30.48 -8.94 -4.06
CA ARG A 738 29.70 -8.26 -3.02
C ARG A 738 29.71 -6.73 -3.16
N ILE A 739 28.52 -6.13 -3.12
CA ILE A 739 28.31 -4.70 -2.88
C ILE A 739 28.48 -4.48 -1.38
N GLN A 740 29.35 -3.55 -0.98
CA GLN A 740 29.66 -3.31 0.44
C GLN A 740 29.32 -1.88 0.85
N MET A 741 28.37 -1.76 1.79
CA MET A 741 27.96 -0.52 2.43
C MET A 741 28.41 -0.53 3.89
N ASN A 742 29.33 0.36 4.27
CA ASN A 742 29.88 0.43 5.63
C ASN A 742 29.05 1.37 6.53
N TYR A 743 29.53 1.61 7.76
CA TYR A 743 28.77 2.28 8.83
C TYR A 743 28.09 3.58 8.38
N GLY A 744 26.77 3.73 8.56
CA GLY A 744 26.08 4.98 8.29
C GLY A 744 26.00 5.38 6.80
N SER A 745 26.38 4.51 5.87
CA SER A 745 26.32 4.81 4.43
C SER A 745 24.91 4.65 3.86
N ARG A 746 24.56 5.50 2.89
CA ARG A 746 23.18 5.64 2.39
C ARG A 746 23.12 5.51 0.88
N LEU A 747 22.13 4.79 0.38
CA LEU A 747 21.85 4.64 -1.05
C LEU A 747 20.34 4.80 -1.27
N LEU A 748 19.96 5.66 -2.21
CA LEU A 748 18.58 5.94 -2.57
C LEU A 748 18.36 5.60 -4.06
N GLY A 749 17.56 4.59 -4.40
CA GLY A 749 17.34 4.14 -5.78
C GLY A 749 16.81 2.70 -5.93
N ASP A 750 16.51 2.28 -7.16
CA ASP A 750 16.20 0.89 -7.52
C ASP A 750 17.49 0.11 -7.87
N ILE A 751 17.80 -0.95 -7.13
CA ILE A 751 19.07 -1.70 -7.26
C ILE A 751 18.83 -3.09 -7.85
N LEU A 752 19.42 -3.36 -9.01
CA LEU A 752 19.41 -4.67 -9.67
C LEU A 752 20.82 -5.29 -9.60
N ALA A 753 21.05 -6.17 -8.63
CA ALA A 753 22.32 -6.86 -8.35
C ALA A 753 22.20 -8.41 -8.28
N PRO A 754 21.50 -9.08 -9.21
CA PRO A 754 21.05 -10.48 -9.11
C PRO A 754 22.16 -11.53 -8.95
N LYS A 755 23.42 -11.17 -9.24
CA LYS A 755 24.60 -12.05 -9.17
C LYS A 755 25.46 -11.82 -7.92
N ALA A 756 25.18 -10.78 -7.14
CA ALA A 756 26.03 -10.31 -6.05
C ALA A 756 25.31 -10.28 -4.70
N ASP A 757 26.05 -10.53 -3.63
CA ASP A 757 25.56 -10.24 -2.27
C ASP A 757 25.54 -8.71 -2.05
N ILE A 758 24.50 -8.16 -1.41
CA ILE A 758 24.54 -6.83 -0.80
C ILE A 758 24.77 -7.00 0.69
N TRP A 759 25.83 -6.38 1.19
CA TRP A 759 26.16 -6.34 2.61
C TRP A 759 25.99 -4.93 3.16
N LEU A 760 25.11 -4.80 4.15
CA LEU A 760 24.84 -3.57 4.86
C LEU A 760 25.46 -3.65 6.25
N GLY A 761 26.49 -2.85 6.49
CA GLY A 761 27.09 -2.65 7.81
C GLY A 761 26.19 -1.83 8.74
N SER A 762 26.66 -1.63 9.98
CA SER A 762 25.86 -0.98 11.03
C SER A 762 25.30 0.39 10.64
N ALA A 763 24.00 0.60 10.78
CA ALA A 763 23.30 1.80 10.36
C ALA A 763 23.51 2.19 8.88
N ALA A 764 23.85 1.24 8.00
CA ALA A 764 23.75 1.47 6.57
C ALA A 764 22.29 1.37 6.12
N GLU A 765 21.87 2.28 5.25
CA GLU A 765 20.46 2.48 4.89
C GLU A 765 20.30 2.38 3.36
N ILE A 766 19.31 1.61 2.89
CA ILE A 766 18.83 1.67 1.50
C ILE A 766 17.39 2.17 1.50
N TYR A 767 17.09 3.11 0.62
CA TYR A 767 15.75 3.61 0.34
C TYR A 767 15.41 3.31 -1.12
N GLY A 768 14.27 2.68 -1.40
CA GLY A 768 13.92 2.22 -2.74
C GLY A 768 13.66 0.71 -2.78
N ARG A 769 14.16 0.04 -3.82
CA ARG A 769 14.01 -1.40 -4.05
C ARG A 769 15.40 -2.01 -4.23
N ALA A 770 15.60 -3.25 -3.78
CA ALA A 770 16.85 -3.95 -4.02
C ALA A 770 16.67 -5.43 -4.28
N GLN A 771 17.09 -5.87 -5.46
CA GLN A 771 17.12 -7.27 -5.87
C GLN A 771 18.56 -7.77 -5.97
N ALA A 772 18.94 -8.73 -5.15
CA ALA A 772 20.30 -9.20 -5.01
C ALA A 772 20.37 -10.73 -4.93
N LYS A 773 21.55 -11.30 -5.17
CA LYS A 773 21.78 -12.72 -4.90
C LYS A 773 21.53 -13.04 -3.43
N SER A 774 22.02 -12.21 -2.52
CA SER A 774 21.70 -12.30 -1.09
C SER A 774 21.70 -10.93 -0.44
N LEU A 775 20.86 -10.74 0.58
CA LEU A 775 20.85 -9.54 1.42
C LEU A 775 21.36 -9.89 2.83
N ASP A 776 22.38 -9.17 3.31
CA ASP A 776 23.02 -9.39 4.61
C ASP A 776 23.06 -8.07 5.42
N LEU A 777 22.09 -7.90 6.33
CA LEU A 777 21.83 -6.69 7.11
C LEU A 777 22.39 -6.83 8.53
N GLN A 778 23.28 -5.91 8.91
CA GLN A 778 24.05 -5.98 10.16
C GLN A 778 23.81 -4.77 11.06
N TYR A 779 23.57 -5.00 12.37
CA TYR A 779 23.69 -4.00 13.44
C TYR A 779 22.89 -2.69 13.19
N ALA A 780 21.56 -2.80 13.18
CA ALA A 780 20.64 -1.72 12.84
C ALA A 780 20.88 -1.15 11.43
N ALA A 781 21.26 -1.98 10.46
CA ALA A 781 21.09 -1.67 9.04
C ALA A 781 19.60 -1.61 8.69
N GLU A 782 19.22 -0.69 7.80
CA GLU A 782 17.81 -0.37 7.53
C GLU A 782 17.52 -0.45 6.01
N LEU A 783 16.37 -1.03 5.66
CA LEU A 783 15.84 -1.12 4.30
C LEU A 783 14.45 -0.51 4.27
N HIS A 784 14.29 0.58 3.54
CA HIS A 784 13.04 1.35 3.44
C HIS A 784 12.48 1.20 2.03
N LEU A 785 11.43 0.38 1.89
CA LEU A 785 10.80 0.12 0.61
C LEU A 785 10.05 1.36 0.12
N ASP A 786 10.41 1.87 -1.07
CA ASP A 786 9.63 2.91 -1.75
C ASP A 786 8.49 2.25 -2.54
N LEU A 787 7.26 2.33 -2.03
CA LEU A 787 6.07 1.71 -2.62
C LEU A 787 5.74 2.27 -4.02
N ASP A 788 6.20 3.49 -4.31
CA ASP A 788 6.08 4.12 -5.63
C ASP A 788 6.96 3.43 -6.70
N LEU A 789 7.86 2.52 -6.31
CA LEU A 789 8.57 1.60 -7.23
C LEU A 789 7.79 0.32 -7.55
N LEU A 790 6.69 0.05 -6.85
CA LEU A 790 5.86 -1.15 -7.05
C LEU A 790 4.61 -0.87 -7.90
N ARG A 791 4.27 0.40 -8.11
CA ARG A 791 3.25 0.80 -9.09
C ARG A 791 3.76 0.51 -10.51
N VAL A 792 2.93 -0.14 -11.32
CA VAL A 792 3.22 -0.31 -12.75
C VAL A 792 3.16 1.07 -13.43
N PRO A 793 4.15 1.46 -14.27
CA PRO A 793 4.18 2.78 -14.91
C PRO A 793 3.16 3.00 -16.04
#